data_AF-A0A8T4R7B2-F1
#
_entry.id   AF-A0A8T4R7B2-F1
#
_cell.length_a   1.000
_cell.length_b   1.000
_cell.length_c   1.000
_cell.angle_alpha   90.00
_cell.angle_beta   90.00
_cell.angle_gamma   90.00
#
_symmetry.space_group_name_H-M   'P 1'
#
loop_
_entity.id
_entity.type
_entity.pdbx_description
1 polymer ?
#
loop_
_entity_poly.entity_id
_entity_poly.type
_entity_poly.pdbx_seq_one_letter_code
_entity_poly.pdbx_strand_id
1 'polypeptide(L)'
;MINAINISEADRIAIGDHLLDSKLLVDDFFDYSKVVVKKPWGYEYLMYQNGFVAVWILYIKEGFQTSMHCHPNKKTSLVVLSGEALCSTLNTKVKVTAGEGLLIDKATFHSTKSVSKEGIFLMEIETPINKRDLVRLKDEYGRVGKGYESVTEMSYNLQNYNYVSFIEPEVYYNSKKKFANCSISFAKFKDYHDFKENFVMKNWDAVCLLKGKLLSKNKEVIPEVIINTGDTIDFDHLQQLGDIYIDEEIEVIIIKKRDNMIKLSDYVANFLQKEDIREVFLVPGSANVHLLDSIGRNTQLQHIYTQTEEAATLSAEAYAKLKNKLSAVIISSGTSATRALTGVADAWVDSTPLLIISGQSQSDLLKKGPLRQLGIQELDIISMVGPITKFSTRVTDPLMIKYYLEKALCLAREGRPGPVWLEIPIDIQGKDIDEEELVSFEPASNLNNNNITDSTKDKLTQLMVLIKESKRPVILAGNGIKISNAEKELFNFAESLSIPVLTTKAGADIIVDEHKLSFGRPGAYGQRSANFIIQNSDLLISIGARLSLSLTGRNYKSFARTAKKVVIDIDQEELNKKTIAVDLAINSDAKCFLNEFLNLKDKLTYSPPDFSSWISQCLLWKERYSKDDYKSPDEQHREIDAYCFMDYLSRELKEGAVLTIDGGSPIVFAMQRLKIKKNQRLISAIGLDNYSFALPSSIGASVAIGGKEVICLCEDSGFQKNIQELETIKKFNLPIKIFILNNKGCSYIKNTQQTYFGGRLVASEMALNNSDGNFNNYSSNNLDHNYFNLHKSPKFEEIARAYGLTYYNISSVNDLVKIKDVLSFDGSVICNIDINHSQQITPRISFCVTSDGKWLAKPLEDMYPFLDRKELKENMFIPLLDED
;
A
#
# COMPACT_ATOMS: atom_id res chain seq x y z
N MET A 1 15.76 43.17 12.24
CA MET A 1 17.12 42.69 11.97
C MET A 1 17.35 41.54 12.93
N ILE A 2 18.08 40.52 12.49
CA ILE A 2 18.85 39.65 13.37
C ILE A 2 19.35 40.44 14.59
N ASN A 3 19.24 39.89 15.81
CA ASN A 3 19.57 40.58 17.06
C ASN A 3 20.88 41.39 16.92
N ALA A 4 20.75 42.72 16.88
CA ALA A 4 21.86 43.63 16.69
C ALA A 4 22.48 43.98 18.04
N ILE A 5 23.78 43.77 18.14
CA ILE A 5 24.58 44.09 19.32
C ILE A 5 25.40 45.34 18.98
N ASN A 6 25.01 46.45 19.59
CA ASN A 6 25.68 47.73 19.44
C ASN A 6 26.83 47.87 20.45
N ILE A 7 27.80 48.73 20.11
CA ILE A 7 28.90 49.09 20.99
C ILE A 7 28.37 49.68 22.32
N SER A 8 28.84 49.13 23.45
CA SER A 8 28.50 49.61 24.79
C SER A 8 29.53 50.59 25.33
N GLU A 9 29.22 51.25 26.46
CA GLU A 9 30.19 52.11 27.16
C GLU A 9 31.39 51.31 27.70
N ALA A 10 31.16 50.07 28.16
CA ALA A 10 32.23 49.16 28.58
C ALA A 10 33.20 48.82 27.43
N ASP A 11 32.67 48.65 26.21
CA ASP A 11 33.49 48.42 25.02
C ASP A 11 34.38 49.63 24.71
N ARG A 12 33.82 50.85 24.78
CA ARG A 12 34.57 52.09 24.53
C ARG A 12 35.72 52.27 25.52
N ILE A 13 35.49 51.96 26.80
CA ILE A 13 36.53 52.00 27.84
C ILE A 13 37.62 50.96 27.54
N ALA A 14 37.22 49.70 27.29
CA ALA A 14 38.14 48.60 27.03
C ALA A 14 39.00 48.82 25.77
N ILE A 15 38.48 49.48 24.74
CA ILE A 15 39.27 49.88 23.56
C ILE A 15 40.31 50.94 23.91
N GLY A 16 39.93 51.94 24.72
CA GLY A 16 40.82 53.02 25.15
C GLY A 16 42.06 52.50 25.88
N ASP A 17 41.91 51.44 26.68
CA ASP A 17 42.98 50.80 27.45
C ASP A 17 43.88 49.87 26.63
N HIS A 18 43.48 49.51 25.41
CA HIS A 18 44.10 48.45 24.61
C HIS A 18 44.38 48.82 23.15
N LEU A 19 44.39 50.12 22.81
CA LEU A 19 44.78 50.62 21.49
C LEU A 19 46.20 50.13 21.12
N LEU A 20 46.27 49.21 20.17
CA LEU A 20 47.51 48.76 19.55
C LEU A 20 48.13 49.91 18.75
N ASP A 21 49.45 50.10 18.89
CA ASP A 21 50.21 51.02 18.05
C ASP A 21 50.12 50.54 16.60
N SER A 22 49.41 51.31 15.75
CA SER A 22 49.14 50.97 14.35
C SER A 22 50.42 50.77 13.52
N LYS A 23 51.60 51.15 14.04
CA LYS A 23 52.91 51.01 13.41
C LYS A 23 53.50 49.59 13.44
N LEU A 24 52.92 48.64 14.18
CA LEU A 24 53.39 47.25 14.27
C LEU A 24 52.75 46.29 13.24
N LEU A 25 51.88 46.80 12.36
CA LEU A 25 51.13 46.00 11.39
C LEU A 25 51.91 45.85 10.07
N VAL A 26 52.75 44.81 9.97
CA VAL A 26 53.38 44.39 8.70
C VAL A 26 52.39 43.57 7.88
N ASP A 27 52.36 43.78 6.56
CA ASP A 27 51.54 43.01 5.63
C ASP A 27 51.93 41.52 5.64
N ASP A 28 51.00 40.62 5.99
CA ASP A 28 51.11 39.18 5.76
C ASP A 28 50.40 38.83 4.44
N PHE A 29 51.17 38.64 3.36
CA PHE A 29 50.66 38.35 2.02
C PHE A 29 50.10 36.91 1.86
N PHE A 30 49.44 36.35 2.89
CA PHE A 30 48.94 34.98 2.88
C PHE A 30 47.61 34.84 2.14
N ASP A 31 47.55 33.85 1.24
CA ASP A 31 46.33 33.45 0.54
C ASP A 31 45.51 32.49 1.40
N TYR A 32 44.61 33.04 2.22
CA TYR A 32 43.76 32.28 3.12
C TYR A 32 42.74 31.38 2.41
N SER A 33 42.53 31.55 1.10
CA SER A 33 41.58 30.73 0.32
C SER A 33 41.99 29.27 0.13
N LYS A 34 43.21 28.91 0.54
CA LYS A 34 43.81 27.58 0.32
C LYS A 34 44.23 26.87 1.60
N VAL A 35 43.86 27.41 2.77
CA VAL A 35 44.31 26.90 4.06
C VAL A 35 43.17 26.85 5.07
N VAL A 36 43.27 25.90 5.99
CA VAL A 36 42.53 25.90 7.25
C VAL A 36 43.45 26.44 8.35
N VAL A 37 43.00 27.47 9.08
CA VAL A 37 43.74 28.05 10.19
C VAL A 37 43.32 27.35 11.48
N LYS A 38 44.25 26.63 12.11
CA LYS A 38 44.00 25.94 13.37
C LYS A 38 43.94 26.93 14.52
N LYS A 39 42.99 26.71 15.45
CA LYS A 39 42.78 27.57 16.61
C LYS A 39 42.77 26.71 17.89
N PRO A 40 43.09 27.28 19.06
CA PRO A 40 42.98 26.55 20.32
C PRO A 40 41.58 25.96 20.58
N TRP A 41 40.54 26.63 20.09
CA TRP A 41 39.13 26.25 20.23
C TRP A 41 38.57 25.39 19.07
N GLY A 42 39.37 25.14 18.02
CA GLY A 42 38.89 24.45 16.82
C GLY A 42 39.68 24.86 15.57
N TYR A 43 39.00 25.37 14.56
CA TYR A 43 39.62 25.87 13.34
C TYR A 43 38.70 26.84 12.60
N GLU A 44 39.27 27.63 11.69
CA GLU A 44 38.50 28.46 10.76
C GLU A 44 39.11 28.44 9.36
N TYR A 45 38.31 28.74 8.35
CA TYR A 45 38.76 28.86 6.97
C TYR A 45 37.92 29.88 6.19
N LEU A 46 38.51 30.45 5.15
CA LEU A 46 37.86 31.41 4.28
C LEU A 46 36.99 30.66 3.24
N MET A 47 35.69 30.87 3.27
CA MET A 47 34.74 30.26 2.33
C MET A 47 34.54 31.09 1.07
N TYR A 48 34.50 32.42 1.20
CA TYR A 48 34.27 33.37 0.11
C TYR A 48 34.87 34.74 0.44
N GLN A 49 35.34 35.47 -0.56
CA GLN A 49 35.78 36.85 -0.41
C GLN A 49 35.58 37.62 -1.72
N ASN A 50 35.12 38.87 -1.64
CA ASN A 50 35.09 39.82 -2.77
C ASN A 50 35.80 41.13 -2.40
N GLY A 51 35.49 42.26 -3.04
CA GLY A 51 36.07 43.56 -2.69
C GLY A 51 35.47 44.21 -1.43
N PHE A 52 34.37 43.67 -0.91
CA PHE A 52 33.56 44.28 0.15
C PHE A 52 33.53 43.43 1.43
N VAL A 53 33.34 42.12 1.29
CA VAL A 53 33.11 41.20 2.41
C VAL A 53 34.03 39.98 2.37
N ALA A 54 34.34 39.44 3.55
CA ALA A 54 34.98 38.14 3.71
C ALA A 54 34.09 37.23 4.55
N VAL A 55 33.83 36.02 4.07
CA VAL A 55 32.97 35.03 4.71
C VAL A 55 33.82 33.86 5.20
N TRP A 56 33.83 33.67 6.50
CA TRP A 56 34.60 32.66 7.21
C TRP A 56 33.68 31.61 7.78
N ILE A 57 34.18 30.37 7.85
CA ILE A 57 33.53 29.28 8.58
C ILE A 57 34.42 28.92 9.76
N LEU A 58 33.83 28.93 10.94
CA LEU A 58 34.46 28.56 12.19
C LEU A 58 33.85 27.25 12.68
N TYR A 59 34.70 26.30 13.04
CA TYR A 59 34.32 25.15 13.84
C TYR A 59 34.82 25.35 15.27
N ILE A 60 33.89 25.31 16.24
CA ILE A 60 34.20 25.45 17.67
C ILE A 60 33.84 24.15 18.37
N LYS A 61 34.83 23.52 19.01
CA LYS A 61 34.66 22.25 19.74
C LYS A 61 33.73 22.41 20.94
N GLU A 62 33.10 21.31 21.36
CA GLU A 62 32.25 21.27 22.56
C GLU A 62 32.92 21.94 23.77
N GLY A 63 32.23 22.90 24.38
CA GLY A 63 32.70 23.57 25.60
C GLY A 63 33.81 24.61 25.40
N PHE A 64 34.40 24.71 24.21
CA PHE A 64 35.39 25.74 23.87
C PHE A 64 34.73 27.03 23.41
N GLN A 65 35.48 28.13 23.48
CA GLN A 65 35.03 29.47 23.08
C GLN A 65 36.12 30.23 22.33
N THR A 66 35.71 31.15 21.44
CA THR A 66 36.63 32.12 20.83
C THR A 66 37.18 33.10 21.87
N SER A 67 38.23 33.84 21.53
CA SER A 67 38.70 34.94 22.38
C SER A 67 37.63 36.01 22.51
N MET A 68 37.58 36.69 23.66
CA MET A 68 36.87 37.97 23.76
C MET A 68 37.66 39.01 22.96
N HIS A 69 37.10 39.45 21.84
CA HIS A 69 37.78 40.34 20.91
C HIS A 69 36.81 41.28 20.21
N CYS A 70 37.34 42.39 19.68
CA CYS A 70 36.60 43.30 18.83
C CYS A 70 37.41 43.69 17.60
N HIS A 71 36.71 44.22 16.61
CA HIS A 71 37.30 44.89 15.47
C HIS A 71 36.83 46.35 15.40
N PRO A 72 37.68 47.35 15.73
CA PRO A 72 37.31 48.75 15.77
C PRO A 72 36.61 49.33 14.53
N ASN A 73 36.96 48.85 13.33
CA ASN A 73 36.48 49.38 12.06
C ASN A 73 35.59 48.41 11.28
N LYS A 74 35.43 47.15 11.75
CA LYS A 74 34.65 46.13 11.06
C LYS A 74 33.35 45.82 11.77
N LYS A 75 32.30 45.68 10.97
CA LYS A 75 31.05 45.06 11.37
C LYS A 75 31.15 43.56 11.09
N THR A 76 30.56 42.75 11.96
CA THR A 76 30.56 41.30 11.83
C THR A 76 29.13 40.78 11.89
N SER A 77 28.73 39.96 10.93
CA SER A 77 27.51 39.16 11.03
C SER A 77 27.87 37.72 11.33
N LEU A 78 27.20 37.13 12.31
CA LEU A 78 27.36 35.73 12.69
C LEU A 78 26.09 34.97 12.32
N VAL A 79 26.22 33.76 11.76
CA VAL A 79 25.09 32.84 11.55
C VAL A 79 25.49 31.45 12.02
N VAL A 80 24.74 30.87 12.95
CA VAL A 80 25.01 29.51 13.43
C VAL A 80 24.50 28.52 12.38
N LEU A 81 25.38 27.70 11.82
CA LEU A 81 25.02 26.73 10.77
C LEU A 81 24.66 25.34 11.34
N SER A 82 25.13 25.03 12.55
CA SER A 82 24.79 23.81 13.28
C SER A 82 25.06 23.95 14.77
N GLY A 83 24.25 23.26 15.57
CA GLY A 83 24.30 23.24 17.03
C GLY A 83 23.79 24.54 17.65
N GLU A 84 24.29 24.83 18.84
CA GLU A 84 23.88 25.95 19.67
C GLU A 84 25.10 26.65 20.24
N ALA A 85 25.08 27.98 20.12
CA ALA A 85 26.14 28.88 20.50
C ALA A 85 25.66 29.83 21.61
N LEU A 86 26.56 30.15 22.54
CA LEU A 86 26.39 31.24 23.48
C LEU A 86 27.34 32.38 23.09
N CYS A 87 26.81 33.41 22.46
CA CYS A 87 27.56 34.62 22.14
C CYS A 87 27.56 35.55 23.35
N SER A 88 28.74 35.93 23.83
CA SER A 88 28.91 36.79 24.99
C SER A 88 29.62 38.08 24.59
N THR A 89 29.06 39.21 25.01
CA THR A 89 29.73 40.53 25.00
C THR A 89 30.27 40.83 26.40
N LEU A 90 30.78 42.05 26.62
CA LEU A 90 31.16 42.50 27.97
C LEU A 90 29.97 42.58 28.93
N ASN A 91 28.76 42.80 28.44
CA ASN A 91 27.59 43.11 29.27
C ASN A 91 26.42 42.13 29.11
N THR A 92 26.39 41.35 28.03
CA THR A 92 25.25 40.52 27.67
C THR A 92 25.68 39.15 27.17
N LYS A 93 24.78 38.17 27.29
CA LYS A 93 24.94 36.85 26.66
C LYS A 93 23.66 36.54 25.89
N VAL A 94 23.83 36.13 24.63
CA VAL A 94 22.75 35.78 23.72
C VAL A 94 22.96 34.34 23.29
N LYS A 95 21.94 33.51 23.51
CA LYS A 95 21.91 32.14 23.03
C LYS A 95 21.40 32.17 21.58
N VAL A 96 22.08 31.45 20.70
CA VAL A 96 21.80 31.43 19.27
C VAL A 96 21.88 29.98 18.79
N THR A 97 20.86 29.52 18.09
CA THR A 97 20.73 28.14 17.60
C THR A 97 20.94 28.07 16.09
N ALA A 98 21.11 26.86 15.56
CA ALA A 98 21.27 26.65 14.12
C ALA A 98 20.17 27.37 13.32
N GLY A 99 20.60 28.19 12.37
CA GLY A 99 19.77 29.02 11.52
C GLY A 99 19.59 30.47 11.98
N GLU A 100 19.84 30.76 13.26
CA GLU A 100 19.79 32.12 13.79
C GLU A 100 21.14 32.83 13.60
N GLY A 101 21.10 34.16 13.56
CA GLY A 101 22.31 34.97 13.48
C GLY A 101 22.40 36.05 14.55
N LEU A 102 23.50 36.82 14.52
CA LEU A 102 23.72 38.05 15.28
C LEU A 102 24.44 39.07 14.41
N LEU A 103 24.08 40.34 14.57
CA LEU A 103 24.78 41.43 13.91
C LEU A 103 25.59 42.21 14.95
N ILE A 104 26.90 42.17 14.85
CA ILE A 104 27.83 42.76 15.81
C ILE A 104 28.40 44.04 15.21
N ASP A 105 28.14 45.15 15.88
CA ASP A 105 28.59 46.46 15.43
C ASP A 105 30.10 46.65 15.65
N LYS A 106 30.66 47.63 14.94
CA LYS A 106 32.07 48.02 15.04
C LYS A 106 32.47 48.25 16.49
N ALA A 107 33.71 47.87 16.83
CA ALA A 107 34.27 48.08 18.16
C ALA A 107 33.51 47.37 19.32
N THR A 108 32.63 46.41 19.03
CA THR A 108 31.93 45.64 20.06
C THR A 108 32.71 44.37 20.41
N PHE A 109 33.09 44.20 21.68
CA PHE A 109 33.75 42.97 22.13
C PHE A 109 32.77 41.82 22.20
N HIS A 110 33.17 40.69 21.63
CA HIS A 110 32.36 39.49 21.59
C HIS A 110 33.22 38.22 21.64
N SER A 111 32.59 37.13 22.07
CA SER A 111 33.13 35.77 22.05
C SER A 111 31.98 34.79 21.81
N THR A 112 32.27 33.67 21.15
CA THR A 112 31.27 32.65 20.85
C THR A 112 31.69 31.34 21.46
N LYS A 113 30.85 30.78 22.33
CA LYS A 113 31.06 29.49 22.97
C LYS A 113 30.16 28.43 22.38
N SER A 114 30.70 27.24 22.11
CA SER A 114 29.92 26.06 21.76
C SER A 114 29.26 25.47 23.01
N VAL A 115 27.94 25.27 22.98
CA VAL A 115 27.20 24.54 24.03
C VAL A 115 26.67 23.18 23.56
N SER A 116 26.87 22.83 22.28
CA SER A 116 26.49 21.53 21.71
C SER A 116 27.60 20.49 21.85
N LYS A 117 27.19 19.23 22.05
CA LYS A 117 28.11 18.08 22.22
C LYS A 117 29.00 17.80 21.01
N GLU A 118 28.53 18.10 19.81
CA GLU A 118 29.27 17.83 18.57
C GLU A 118 30.17 19.01 18.15
N GLY A 119 30.18 20.08 18.95
CA GLY A 119 30.69 21.38 18.53
C GLY A 119 29.63 22.18 17.76
N ILE A 120 30.05 23.31 17.19
CA ILE A 120 29.22 24.15 16.32
C ILE A 120 29.97 24.53 15.06
N PHE A 121 29.21 24.73 13.98
CA PHE A 121 29.68 25.45 12.80
C PHE A 121 29.05 26.84 12.79
N LEU A 122 29.88 27.87 12.66
CA LEU A 122 29.48 29.26 12.64
C LEU A 122 29.98 29.91 11.35
N MET A 123 29.11 30.64 10.66
CA MET A 123 29.51 31.51 9.57
C MET A 123 29.72 32.92 10.09
N GLU A 124 30.84 33.52 9.74
CA GLU A 124 31.21 34.87 10.12
C GLU A 124 31.45 35.72 8.86
N ILE A 125 30.64 36.76 8.68
CA ILE A 125 30.73 37.71 7.58
C ILE A 125 31.32 39.01 8.10
N GLU A 126 32.45 39.42 7.55
CA GLU A 126 33.16 40.62 7.97
C GLU A 126 33.13 41.71 6.91
N THR A 127 32.91 42.96 7.32
CA THR A 127 32.89 44.13 6.40
C THR A 127 33.39 45.41 7.10
N PRO A 128 34.37 46.15 6.53
CA PRO A 128 35.16 45.82 5.36
C PRO A 128 36.19 44.71 5.65
N ILE A 129 36.85 44.18 4.62
CA ILE A 129 37.85 43.13 4.75
C ILE A 129 39.12 43.68 5.42
N ASN A 130 39.28 43.40 6.72
CA ASN A 130 40.45 43.83 7.48
C ASN A 130 40.72 42.93 8.70
N LYS A 131 41.57 41.92 8.57
CA LYS A 131 41.92 41.02 9.69
C LYS A 131 42.88 41.63 10.72
N ARG A 132 43.47 42.80 10.44
CA ARG A 132 44.54 43.41 11.26
C ARG A 132 44.05 44.33 12.36
N ASP A 133 42.82 44.79 12.23
CA ASP A 133 42.20 45.67 13.20
C ASP A 133 41.58 44.86 14.34
N LEU A 134 42.37 44.04 15.02
CA LEU A 134 41.91 43.07 16.02
C LEU A 134 42.41 43.43 17.41
N VAL A 135 41.49 43.71 18.32
CA VAL A 135 41.80 43.95 19.74
C VAL A 135 41.30 42.77 20.56
N ARG A 136 42.19 42.15 21.34
CA ARG A 136 41.86 40.97 22.18
C ARG A 136 42.06 41.27 23.65
N LEU A 137 41.06 40.95 24.46
CA LEU A 137 41.16 40.98 25.91
C LEU A 137 41.85 39.71 26.44
N LYS A 138 42.13 39.71 27.74
CA LYS A 138 42.71 38.55 28.44
C LYS A 138 41.78 37.35 28.36
N ASP A 139 42.26 36.33 27.67
CA ASP A 139 41.61 35.04 27.50
C ASP A 139 42.44 33.90 28.12
N GLU A 140 41.83 32.74 28.25
CA GLU A 140 42.45 31.51 28.78
C GLU A 140 43.58 30.97 27.88
N TYR A 141 43.72 31.51 26.67
CA TYR A 141 44.73 31.11 25.68
C TYR A 141 45.98 31.99 25.73
N GLY A 142 46.03 33.04 26.56
CA GLY A 142 47.16 33.95 26.67
C GLY A 142 47.43 34.74 25.38
N ARG A 143 46.37 35.17 24.69
CA ARG A 143 46.45 35.85 23.38
C ARG A 143 46.24 37.38 23.42
N VAL A 144 46.33 38.00 24.60
CA VAL A 144 46.25 39.47 24.76
C VAL A 144 47.25 40.17 23.85
N GLY A 145 46.77 41.14 23.07
CA GLY A 145 47.62 41.96 22.19
C GLY A 145 48.34 41.20 21.07
N LYS A 146 48.09 39.90 20.89
CA LYS A 146 48.66 39.13 19.77
C LYS A 146 47.85 39.40 18.50
N GLY A 147 48.54 39.48 17.37
CA GLY A 147 47.94 39.49 16.04
C GLY A 147 47.36 38.13 15.63
N TYR A 148 46.99 38.00 14.36
CA TYR A 148 46.46 36.75 13.81
C TYR A 148 47.53 35.63 13.76
N GLU A 149 47.10 34.38 13.62
CA GLU A 149 47.95 33.19 13.64
C GLU A 149 48.95 33.15 12.47
N SER A 150 50.07 32.45 12.66
CA SER A 150 51.16 32.38 11.68
C SER A 150 51.07 31.11 10.82
N VAL A 151 52.00 30.96 9.87
CA VAL A 151 52.03 29.80 8.95
C VAL A 151 52.12 28.46 9.68
N THR A 152 52.70 28.41 10.88
CA THR A 152 52.81 27.18 11.68
C THR A 152 51.45 26.63 12.13
N GLU A 153 50.43 27.47 12.16
CA GLU A 153 49.05 27.11 12.52
C GLU A 153 48.18 26.79 11.29
N MET A 154 48.73 26.87 10.07
CA MET A 154 47.99 26.63 8.83
C MET A 154 48.06 25.15 8.39
N SER A 155 46.95 24.65 7.82
CA SER A 155 46.85 23.31 7.24
C SER A 155 46.41 23.39 5.78
N TYR A 156 47.26 22.90 4.88
CA TYR A 156 46.97 22.79 3.44
C TYR A 156 46.24 21.49 3.06
N ASN A 157 46.16 20.52 3.98
CA ASN A 157 45.40 19.29 3.76
C ASN A 157 43.93 19.51 4.14
N LEU A 158 43.14 19.94 3.16
CA LEU A 158 41.74 20.34 3.34
C LEU A 158 40.80 19.13 3.55
N GLN A 159 41.19 17.93 3.13
CA GLN A 159 40.34 16.72 3.17
C GLN A 159 40.02 16.25 4.60
N ASN A 160 40.82 16.66 5.59
CA ASN A 160 40.61 16.31 6.99
C ASN A 160 39.59 17.21 7.70
N TYR A 161 39.01 18.18 6.99
CA TYR A 161 38.08 19.17 7.53
C TYR A 161 36.78 19.16 6.73
N ASN A 162 35.68 19.54 7.38
CA ASN A 162 34.43 19.83 6.68
C ASN A 162 34.58 21.17 5.93
N TYR A 163 35.34 21.15 4.84
CA TYR A 163 35.78 22.32 4.09
C TYR A 163 34.89 22.53 2.87
N VAL A 164 34.31 23.73 2.77
CA VAL A 164 33.57 24.18 1.59
C VAL A 164 34.12 25.53 1.17
N SER A 165 34.54 25.65 -0.09
CA SER A 165 34.98 26.91 -0.69
C SER A 165 34.12 27.27 -1.89
N PHE A 166 33.96 28.58 -2.09
CA PHE A 166 33.38 29.21 -3.27
C PHE A 166 34.38 30.18 -3.90
N ILE A 167 35.69 29.98 -3.66
CA ILE A 167 36.79 30.78 -4.17
C ILE A 167 37.40 30.04 -5.37
N GLU A 168 36.70 30.09 -6.51
CA GLU A 168 37.19 29.65 -7.83
C GLU A 168 37.01 30.80 -8.83
N PRO A 169 37.74 30.84 -9.96
CA PRO A 169 37.71 31.98 -10.89
C PRO A 169 36.31 32.31 -11.44
N GLU A 170 35.36 31.37 -11.36
CA GLU A 170 33.94 31.60 -11.62
C GLU A 170 33.13 31.14 -10.40
N VAL A 171 32.63 32.08 -9.60
CA VAL A 171 31.63 31.78 -8.57
C VAL A 171 30.38 31.29 -9.31
N TYR A 172 30.03 30.02 -9.17
CA TYR A 172 28.79 29.47 -9.70
C TYR A 172 27.59 30.06 -8.94
N TYR A 173 27.18 31.27 -9.32
CA TYR A 173 25.91 31.83 -8.90
C TYR A 173 24.79 30.87 -9.30
N ASN A 174 23.84 30.64 -8.38
CA ASN A 174 22.79 29.63 -8.43
C ASN A 174 23.25 28.18 -8.12
N SER A 175 24.45 27.98 -7.55
CA SER A 175 24.83 26.70 -6.95
C SER A 175 24.41 26.61 -5.48
N LYS A 176 23.83 25.46 -5.07
CA LYS A 176 23.43 25.13 -3.70
C LYS A 176 24.37 24.05 -3.16
N LYS A 177 25.10 24.34 -2.07
CA LYS A 177 25.91 23.34 -1.36
C LYS A 177 25.27 22.98 -0.02
N LYS A 178 25.28 21.69 0.32
CA LYS A 178 24.87 21.20 1.64
C LYS A 178 26.01 21.48 2.63
N PHE A 179 25.70 22.02 3.81
CA PHE A 179 26.70 22.25 4.85
C PHE A 179 26.10 22.17 6.25
N ALA A 180 26.54 21.18 7.03
CA ALA A 180 25.99 20.86 8.34
C ALA A 180 24.45 20.71 8.30
N ASN A 181 23.69 21.40 9.17
CA ASN A 181 22.22 21.34 9.21
C ASN A 181 21.54 22.33 8.25
N CYS A 182 22.33 23.01 7.40
CA CYS A 182 21.87 24.04 6.49
C CYS A 182 22.19 23.70 5.03
N SER A 183 21.59 24.45 4.13
CA SER A 183 22.02 24.62 2.76
C SER A 183 22.42 26.07 2.53
N ILE A 184 23.51 26.27 1.80
CA ILE A 184 24.09 27.57 1.48
C ILE A 184 24.06 27.72 -0.03
N SER A 185 23.47 28.80 -0.52
CA SER A 185 23.42 29.14 -1.95
C SER A 185 23.83 30.57 -2.19
N PHE A 186 24.61 30.79 -3.24
CA PHE A 186 24.97 32.12 -3.72
C PHE A 186 24.01 32.51 -4.84
N ALA A 187 23.36 33.66 -4.71
CA ALA A 187 22.48 34.19 -5.73
C ALA A 187 22.94 35.58 -6.13
N LYS A 188 22.68 35.92 -7.40
CA LYS A 188 22.99 37.23 -7.98
C LYS A 188 21.75 37.70 -8.72
N PHE A 189 21.33 38.92 -8.41
CA PHE A 189 20.15 39.53 -9.03
C PHE A 189 20.58 40.80 -9.75
N LYS A 190 20.29 40.87 -11.04
CA LYS A 190 20.79 41.96 -11.91
C LYS A 190 20.01 43.25 -11.74
N ASP A 191 18.70 43.15 -11.54
CA ASP A 191 17.77 44.26 -11.43
C ASP A 191 16.51 43.85 -10.63
N TYR A 192 15.62 44.81 -10.38
CA TYR A 192 14.41 44.59 -9.60
C TYR A 192 13.48 43.51 -10.17
N HIS A 193 13.42 43.34 -11.49
CA HIS A 193 12.54 42.33 -12.10
C HIS A 193 13.08 40.92 -11.83
N ASP A 194 14.38 40.72 -12.05
CA ASP A 194 15.08 39.46 -11.75
C ASP A 194 14.95 39.11 -10.26
N PHE A 195 15.17 40.10 -9.38
CA PHE A 195 14.97 39.93 -7.94
C PHE A 195 13.54 39.50 -7.60
N LYS A 196 12.53 40.17 -8.14
CA LYS A 196 11.12 39.89 -7.81
C LYS A 196 10.67 38.50 -8.29
N GLU A 197 11.15 38.02 -9.43
CA GLU A 197 10.77 36.71 -9.96
C GLU A 197 11.50 35.56 -9.27
N ASN A 198 12.77 35.75 -8.88
CA ASN A 198 13.65 34.66 -8.49
C ASN A 198 14.03 34.64 -7.00
N PHE A 199 13.86 35.74 -6.28
CA PHE A 199 14.17 35.80 -4.85
C PHE A 199 13.03 35.24 -4.00
N VAL A 200 13.22 34.01 -3.50
CA VAL A 200 12.25 33.33 -2.63
C VAL A 200 12.91 32.89 -1.33
N MET A 201 12.51 33.54 -0.24
CA MET A 201 12.77 33.11 1.14
C MET A 201 11.50 32.57 1.78
N LYS A 202 11.62 31.62 2.70
CA LYS A 202 10.53 31.08 3.51
C LYS A 202 10.98 30.83 4.95
N ASN A 203 10.04 30.76 5.87
CA ASN A 203 10.25 30.26 7.22
C ASN A 203 11.38 30.97 7.98
N TRP A 204 12.44 30.27 8.37
CA TRP A 204 13.54 30.81 9.19
C TRP A 204 14.77 31.13 8.32
N ASP A 205 14.63 31.16 6.98
CA ASP A 205 15.72 31.47 6.04
C ASP A 205 16.45 32.77 6.42
N ALA A 206 17.77 32.80 6.23
CA ALA A 206 18.59 34.00 6.42
C ALA A 206 19.29 34.38 5.11
N VAL A 207 19.38 35.68 4.83
CA VAL A 207 20.09 36.22 3.67
C VAL A 207 21.17 37.20 4.12
N CYS A 208 22.37 37.06 3.57
CA CYS A 208 23.47 37.99 3.77
C CYS A 208 23.80 38.70 2.45
N LEU A 209 23.86 40.04 2.48
CA LEU A 209 24.28 40.82 1.32
C LEU A 209 25.81 40.81 1.19
N LEU A 210 26.32 40.38 0.05
CA LEU A 210 27.75 40.38 -0.29
C LEU A 210 28.15 41.59 -1.13
N LYS A 211 27.18 42.19 -1.84
CA LYS A 211 27.33 43.40 -2.65
C LYS A 211 25.97 44.09 -2.80
N GLY A 212 25.99 45.41 -2.83
CA GLY A 212 24.81 46.26 -3.04
C GLY A 212 23.96 46.42 -1.77
N LYS A 213 22.70 46.80 -1.96
CA LYS A 213 21.76 47.15 -0.88
C LYS A 213 20.35 46.62 -1.16
N LEU A 214 19.63 46.25 -0.11
CA LEU A 214 18.18 46.04 -0.18
C LEU A 214 17.49 47.27 0.39
N LEU A 215 16.52 47.78 -0.37
CA LEU A 215 15.73 48.96 -0.03
C LEU A 215 14.29 48.56 0.29
N SER A 216 13.67 49.26 1.22
CA SER A 216 12.26 49.10 1.58
C SER A 216 11.52 50.43 1.44
N LYS A 217 10.35 50.40 0.81
CA LYS A 217 9.41 51.53 0.75
C LYS A 217 8.37 51.40 1.85
N ASN A 218 8.61 52.08 2.97
CA ASN A 218 7.58 52.24 4.00
C ASN A 218 6.61 53.37 3.61
N LYS A 219 5.30 53.14 3.71
CA LYS A 219 4.27 54.00 3.09
C LYS A 219 4.14 55.42 3.67
N GLU A 220 4.76 55.79 4.79
CA GLU A 220 4.45 57.11 5.39
C GLU A 220 5.60 57.96 5.99
N VAL A 221 6.85 57.49 6.20
CA VAL A 221 7.93 58.39 6.71
C VAL A 221 9.33 57.86 6.33
N ILE A 222 10.19 58.70 5.73
CA ILE A 222 11.65 58.46 5.53
C ILE A 222 12.34 58.39 6.90
N PRO A 223 13.27 57.44 7.17
CA PRO A 223 14.23 56.91 6.21
C PRO A 223 13.99 55.48 5.75
N GLU A 224 14.33 55.27 4.47
CA GLU A 224 14.55 53.96 3.86
C GLU A 224 15.32 53.05 4.82
N VAL A 225 14.76 51.88 5.14
CA VAL A 225 15.54 50.86 5.84
C VAL A 225 16.42 50.19 4.79
N ILE A 226 17.72 50.46 4.89
CA ILE A 226 18.74 49.95 3.98
C ILE A 226 19.45 48.78 4.67
N ILE A 227 19.26 47.57 4.17
CA ILE A 227 20.15 46.45 4.52
C ILE A 227 21.39 46.63 3.63
N ASN A 228 22.57 46.79 4.25
CA ASN A 228 23.80 47.10 3.53
C ASN A 228 24.63 45.85 3.25
N THR A 229 25.61 45.98 2.38
CA THR A 229 26.65 44.96 2.19
C THR A 229 27.29 44.59 3.53
N GLY A 230 27.36 43.29 3.82
CA GLY A 230 27.84 42.71 5.08
C GLY A 230 26.74 42.42 6.10
N ASP A 231 25.54 42.98 5.92
CA ASP A 231 24.41 42.73 6.82
C ASP A 231 23.74 41.39 6.50
N THR A 232 23.27 40.72 7.54
CA THR A 232 22.40 39.55 7.44
C THR A 232 21.02 39.88 8.00
N ILE A 233 19.98 39.39 7.34
CA ILE A 233 18.59 39.49 7.80
C ILE A 233 17.91 38.13 7.68
N ASP A 234 17.06 37.80 8.64
CA ASP A 234 16.19 36.63 8.58
C ASP A 234 14.85 36.96 7.90
N PHE A 235 14.11 35.92 7.52
CA PHE A 235 12.83 36.04 6.85
C PHE A 235 11.79 36.83 7.65
N ASP A 236 11.68 36.59 8.96
CA ASP A 236 10.67 37.24 9.82
C ASP A 236 10.87 38.75 9.85
N HIS A 237 12.11 39.22 9.96
CA HIS A 237 12.41 40.65 9.90
C HIS A 237 12.29 41.21 8.48
N LEU A 238 12.64 40.44 7.46
CA LEU A 238 12.49 40.88 6.08
C LEU A 238 11.01 41.12 5.72
N GLN A 239 10.10 40.26 6.21
CA GLN A 239 8.65 40.44 6.02
C GLN A 239 8.12 41.73 6.66
N GLN A 240 8.67 42.12 7.82
CA GLN A 240 8.26 43.34 8.52
C GLN A 240 8.63 44.62 7.76
N LEU A 241 9.58 44.55 6.82
CA LEU A 241 10.02 45.69 6.01
C LEU A 241 9.07 46.00 4.84
N GLY A 242 8.05 45.18 4.57
CA GLY A 242 7.09 45.43 3.48
C GLY A 242 7.69 45.22 2.08
N ASP A 243 7.35 46.09 1.12
CA ASP A 243 7.81 45.96 -0.27
C ASP A 243 9.31 46.27 -0.37
N ILE A 244 10.09 45.20 -0.54
CA ILE A 244 11.53 45.25 -0.75
C ILE A 244 11.87 45.31 -2.24
N TYR A 245 12.91 46.05 -2.59
CA TYR A 245 13.44 46.16 -3.94
C TYR A 245 14.95 46.40 -3.93
N ILE A 246 15.55 46.29 -5.11
CA ILE A 246 16.94 46.63 -5.37
C ILE A 246 17.00 47.74 -6.42
N ASP A 247 17.93 48.67 -6.26
CA ASP A 247 18.21 49.77 -7.20
C ASP A 247 19.43 49.49 -8.09
N GLU A 248 20.31 48.60 -7.64
CA GLU A 248 21.48 48.12 -8.36
C GLU A 248 21.64 46.60 -8.24
N GLU A 249 22.61 46.05 -8.95
CA GLU A 249 22.95 44.62 -8.89
C GLU A 249 23.36 44.22 -7.47
N ILE A 250 22.74 43.16 -6.93
CA ILE A 250 23.10 42.60 -5.62
C ILE A 250 23.66 41.18 -5.75
N GLU A 251 24.55 40.83 -4.83
CA GLU A 251 25.04 39.47 -4.62
C GLU A 251 24.70 39.05 -3.19
N VAL A 252 24.17 37.86 -3.01
CA VAL A 252 23.71 37.37 -1.70
C VAL A 252 24.12 35.93 -1.42
N ILE A 253 24.26 35.62 -0.13
CA ILE A 253 24.22 34.25 0.39
C ILE A 253 22.85 34.03 1.00
N ILE A 254 22.16 32.97 0.58
CA ILE A 254 20.90 32.50 1.18
C ILE A 254 21.22 31.21 1.97
N ILE A 255 20.78 31.18 3.22
CA ILE A 255 21.00 30.09 4.17
C ILE A 255 19.65 29.49 4.51
N LYS A 256 19.51 28.17 4.30
CA LYS A 256 18.31 27.39 4.64
C LYS A 256 18.66 26.13 5.49
N LYS A 257 18.61 26.17 6.82
CA LYS A 257 18.30 25.08 7.77
C LYS A 257 17.23 24.16 7.22
N ARG A 258 17.60 22.90 7.33
CA ARG A 258 16.80 21.75 6.95
C ARG A 258 16.36 21.05 8.22
N ASP A 259 15.27 21.54 8.80
CA ASP A 259 14.57 20.81 9.88
C ASP A 259 13.64 19.72 9.34
N ASN A 260 13.48 19.63 8.01
CA ASN A 260 12.60 18.67 7.33
C ASN A 260 13.36 17.41 6.86
N MET A 261 14.53 17.15 7.44
CA MET A 261 15.25 15.90 7.15
C MET A 261 14.54 14.76 7.87
N ILE A 262 14.12 13.77 7.10
CA ILE A 262 13.50 12.55 7.60
C ILE A 262 14.15 11.35 6.94
N LYS A 263 14.35 10.26 7.70
CA LYS A 263 14.77 8.99 7.11
C LYS A 263 13.69 8.51 6.13
N LEU A 264 14.07 8.05 4.95
CA LEU A 264 13.12 7.66 3.90
C LEU A 264 12.10 6.61 4.39
N SER A 265 12.51 5.63 5.19
CA SER A 265 11.58 4.66 5.76
C SER A 265 10.59 5.27 6.77
N ASP A 266 10.95 6.35 7.48
CA ASP A 266 10.03 7.10 8.34
C ASP A 266 9.02 7.88 7.51
N TYR A 267 9.45 8.46 6.38
CA TYR A 267 8.54 9.06 5.41
C TYR A 267 7.52 8.05 4.88
N VAL A 268 7.96 6.84 4.51
CA VAL A 268 7.06 5.75 4.06
C VAL A 268 6.03 5.42 5.15
N ALA A 269 6.44 5.26 6.40
CA ALA A 269 5.52 4.97 7.50
C ALA A 269 4.49 6.12 7.71
N ASN A 270 4.96 7.37 7.72
CA ASN A 270 4.09 8.55 7.84
C ASN A 270 3.13 8.67 6.65
N PHE A 271 3.58 8.32 5.45
CA PHE A 271 2.76 8.31 4.25
C PHE A 271 1.62 7.28 4.35
N LEU A 272 1.92 6.05 4.77
CA LEU A 272 0.89 5.02 4.98
C LEU A 272 -0.17 5.48 5.99
N GLN A 273 0.27 6.08 7.10
CA GLN A 273 -0.62 6.66 8.10
C GLN A 273 -1.51 7.76 7.52
N LYS A 274 -0.93 8.69 6.74
CA LYS A 274 -1.64 9.82 6.12
C LYS A 274 -2.70 9.36 5.13
N GLU A 275 -2.44 8.27 4.41
CA GLU A 275 -3.33 7.65 3.43
C GLU A 275 -4.37 6.69 4.04
N ASP A 276 -4.51 6.69 5.37
CA ASP A 276 -5.42 5.83 6.15
C ASP A 276 -5.15 4.33 5.97
N ILE A 277 -3.88 3.96 5.72
CA ILE A 277 -3.40 2.58 5.66
C ILE A 277 -2.74 2.27 7.02
N ARG A 278 -3.58 1.95 8.01
CA ARG A 278 -3.15 1.84 9.41
C ARG A 278 -2.72 0.43 9.81
N GLU A 279 -3.35 -0.59 9.26
CA GLU A 279 -3.02 -1.99 9.52
C GLU A 279 -2.10 -2.52 8.42
N VAL A 280 -0.89 -2.91 8.81
CA VAL A 280 0.17 -3.36 7.91
C VAL A 280 0.50 -4.82 8.19
N PHE A 281 0.48 -5.66 7.16
CA PHE A 281 0.93 -7.05 7.26
C PHE A 281 2.40 -7.13 6.89
N LEU A 282 3.23 -7.78 7.70
CA LEU A 282 4.66 -7.79 7.46
C LEU A 282 5.34 -9.12 7.78
N VAL A 283 6.49 -9.33 7.16
CA VAL A 283 7.42 -10.41 7.50
C VAL A 283 8.81 -9.80 7.65
N PRO A 284 9.47 -9.98 8.80
CA PRO A 284 10.77 -9.38 9.05
C PRO A 284 11.88 -10.07 8.26
N GLY A 285 12.81 -9.30 7.70
CA GLY A 285 14.02 -9.83 7.07
C GLY A 285 15.13 -8.79 6.96
N SER A 286 16.32 -9.22 6.54
CA SER A 286 17.51 -8.35 6.55
C SER A 286 17.39 -7.16 5.62
N ALA A 287 16.66 -7.28 4.51
CA ALA A 287 16.58 -6.23 3.50
C ALA A 287 15.49 -5.18 3.79
N ASN A 288 14.59 -5.38 4.77
CA ASN A 288 13.54 -4.43 5.12
C ASN A 288 13.66 -3.86 6.55
N VAL A 289 14.79 -4.08 7.22
CA VAL A 289 14.98 -3.70 8.64
C VAL A 289 14.73 -2.22 8.94
N HIS A 290 15.07 -1.31 8.02
CA HIS A 290 14.79 0.11 8.21
C HIS A 290 13.29 0.41 8.16
N LEU A 291 12.54 -0.25 7.28
CA LEU A 291 11.08 -0.18 7.23
C LEU A 291 10.45 -0.75 8.51
N LEU A 292 10.96 -1.89 9.01
CA LEU A 292 10.48 -2.50 10.26
C LEU A 292 10.64 -1.54 11.46
N ASP A 293 11.81 -0.93 11.60
CA ASP A 293 12.08 0.07 12.64
C ASP A 293 11.11 1.27 12.54
N SER A 294 10.95 1.83 11.35
CA SER A 294 10.07 2.99 11.12
C SER A 294 8.60 2.69 11.38
N ILE A 295 8.10 1.53 10.92
CA ILE A 295 6.73 1.09 11.18
C ILE A 295 6.52 0.81 12.67
N GLY A 296 7.48 0.14 13.32
CA GLY A 296 7.40 -0.18 14.75
C GLY A 296 7.43 1.05 15.65
N ARG A 297 8.12 2.13 15.25
CA ARG A 297 8.14 3.41 15.97
C ARG A 297 6.88 4.25 15.76
N ASN A 298 6.16 4.06 14.65
CA ASN A 298 4.93 4.79 14.39
C ASN A 298 3.76 4.18 15.17
N THR A 299 3.42 4.78 16.32
CA THR A 299 2.34 4.33 17.22
C THR A 299 0.92 4.40 16.63
N GLN A 300 0.74 5.05 15.48
CA GLN A 300 -0.54 5.13 14.77
C GLN A 300 -0.72 4.01 13.74
N LEU A 301 0.36 3.28 13.43
CA LEU A 301 0.31 2.07 12.63
C LEU A 301 0.20 0.84 13.54
N GLN A 302 -0.66 -0.08 13.16
CA GLN A 302 -0.70 -1.42 13.72
C GLN A 302 -0.02 -2.37 12.74
N HIS A 303 0.83 -3.26 13.25
CA HIS A 303 1.52 -4.23 12.44
C HIS A 303 1.17 -5.65 12.87
N ILE A 304 0.86 -6.49 11.90
CA ILE A 304 0.61 -7.92 12.06
C ILE A 304 1.75 -8.65 11.37
N TYR A 305 2.53 -9.40 12.13
CA TYR A 305 3.55 -10.27 11.55
C TYR A 305 3.00 -11.68 11.36
N THR A 306 3.06 -12.17 10.13
CA THR A 306 2.72 -13.55 9.79
C THR A 306 4.00 -14.39 9.75
N GLN A 307 3.86 -15.72 9.73
CA GLN A 307 5.01 -16.62 9.65
C GLN A 307 5.53 -16.75 8.21
N THR A 308 4.70 -16.45 7.22
CA THR A 308 5.08 -16.48 5.80
C THR A 308 4.58 -15.26 5.03
N GLU A 309 5.28 -14.94 3.93
CA GLU A 309 4.92 -13.84 3.04
C GLU A 309 3.65 -14.13 2.24
N GLU A 310 3.41 -15.40 1.91
CA GLU A 310 2.13 -15.85 1.35
C GLU A 310 0.99 -15.53 2.32
N ALA A 311 1.14 -15.84 3.61
CA ALA A 311 0.11 -15.54 4.59
C ALA A 311 -0.09 -14.02 4.77
N ALA A 312 0.98 -13.22 4.70
CA ALA A 312 0.87 -11.76 4.75
C ALA A 312 0.06 -11.20 3.57
N THR A 313 0.33 -11.65 2.34
CA THR A 313 -0.40 -11.17 1.16
C THR A 313 -1.85 -11.63 1.15
N LEU A 314 -2.13 -12.87 1.52
CA LEU A 314 -3.51 -13.39 1.63
C LEU A 314 -4.32 -12.73 2.77
N SER A 315 -3.67 -12.42 3.90
CA SER A 315 -4.29 -11.65 4.98
C SER A 315 -4.63 -10.23 4.53
N ALA A 316 -3.69 -9.55 3.87
CA ALA A 316 -3.89 -8.22 3.33
C ALA A 316 -5.01 -8.19 2.27
N GLU A 317 -5.09 -9.21 1.42
CA GLU A 317 -6.15 -9.37 0.43
C GLU A 317 -7.53 -9.48 1.09
N ALA A 318 -7.66 -10.30 2.14
CA ALA A 318 -8.91 -10.44 2.87
C ALA A 318 -9.31 -9.16 3.61
N TYR A 319 -8.34 -8.48 4.21
CA TYR A 319 -8.54 -7.17 4.83
C TYR A 319 -9.10 -6.18 3.79
N ALA A 320 -8.46 -6.10 2.62
CA ALA A 320 -8.84 -5.20 1.54
C ALA A 320 -10.24 -5.51 0.98
N LYS A 321 -10.54 -6.80 0.72
CA LYS A 321 -11.87 -7.27 0.28
C LYS A 321 -12.98 -6.94 1.28
N LEU A 322 -12.68 -7.00 2.58
CA LEU A 322 -13.67 -6.76 3.63
C LEU A 322 -13.93 -5.26 3.83
N LYS A 323 -12.87 -4.45 3.89
CA LYS A 323 -12.94 -2.99 4.07
C LYS A 323 -13.31 -2.23 2.81
N ASN A 324 -13.18 -2.86 1.64
CA ASN A 324 -13.19 -2.20 0.33
C ASN A 324 -12.19 -1.02 0.30
N LYS A 325 -10.99 -1.25 0.83
CA LYS A 325 -9.87 -0.30 0.92
C LYS A 325 -8.56 -1.00 0.55
N LEU A 326 -7.56 -0.21 0.18
CA LEU A 326 -6.21 -0.75 -0.06
C LEU A 326 -5.56 -1.21 1.25
N SER A 327 -4.80 -2.30 1.20
CA SER A 327 -3.98 -2.81 2.30
C SER A 327 -2.50 -2.81 1.93
N ALA A 328 -1.61 -2.64 2.92
CA ALA A 328 -0.16 -2.69 2.71
C ALA A 328 0.48 -4.00 3.22
N VAL A 329 1.50 -4.45 2.50
CA VAL A 329 2.33 -5.62 2.82
C VAL A 329 3.80 -5.23 2.80
N ILE A 330 4.56 -5.52 3.85
CA ILE A 330 5.98 -5.18 3.98
C ILE A 330 6.82 -6.43 4.14
N ILE A 331 7.71 -6.70 3.18
CA ILE A 331 8.49 -7.95 3.12
C ILE A 331 9.96 -7.69 2.73
N SER A 332 10.81 -8.71 2.86
CA SER A 332 12.23 -8.61 2.53
C SER A 332 12.46 -8.88 1.03
N SER A 333 13.73 -8.98 0.62
CA SER A 333 14.15 -9.25 -0.76
C SER A 333 14.18 -10.74 -1.09
N GLY A 334 14.51 -11.06 -2.34
CA GLY A 334 14.90 -12.42 -2.74
C GLY A 334 13.79 -13.44 -2.56
N THR A 335 14.07 -14.49 -1.79
CA THR A 335 13.11 -15.58 -1.55
C THR A 335 11.86 -15.10 -0.83
N SER A 336 11.98 -14.11 0.06
CA SER A 336 10.85 -13.48 0.74
C SER A 336 9.86 -12.89 -0.27
N ALA A 337 10.38 -12.13 -1.23
CA ALA A 337 9.58 -11.55 -2.31
C ALA A 337 8.92 -12.63 -3.19
N THR A 338 9.61 -13.72 -3.52
CA THR A 338 9.01 -14.81 -4.32
C THR A 338 7.90 -15.57 -3.60
N ARG A 339 7.98 -15.70 -2.27
CA ARG A 339 6.96 -16.37 -1.46
C ARG A 339 5.65 -15.58 -1.40
N ALA A 340 5.72 -14.27 -1.58
CA ALA A 340 4.54 -13.41 -1.63
C ALA A 340 3.72 -13.57 -2.93
N LEU A 341 4.32 -14.09 -4.01
CA LEU A 341 3.75 -14.08 -5.36
C LEU A 341 2.39 -14.76 -5.47
N THR A 342 2.15 -15.84 -4.71
CA THR A 342 0.86 -16.55 -4.72
C THR A 342 -0.28 -15.60 -4.33
N GLY A 343 -0.18 -14.90 -3.21
CA GLY A 343 -1.21 -13.95 -2.79
C GLY A 343 -1.27 -12.68 -3.64
N VAL A 344 -0.15 -12.27 -4.26
CA VAL A 344 -0.18 -11.17 -5.27
C VAL A 344 -0.96 -11.60 -6.51
N ALA A 345 -0.76 -12.83 -6.99
CA ALA A 345 -1.50 -13.37 -8.11
C ALA A 345 -2.99 -13.52 -7.79
N ASP A 346 -3.36 -13.96 -6.57
CA ASP A 346 -4.75 -13.99 -6.12
C ASP A 346 -5.37 -12.59 -6.14
N ALA A 347 -4.72 -11.61 -5.52
CA ALA A 347 -5.17 -10.22 -5.50
C ALA A 347 -5.32 -9.63 -6.92
N TRP A 348 -4.42 -9.96 -7.84
CA TRP A 348 -4.52 -9.54 -9.25
C TRP A 348 -5.76 -10.11 -9.92
N VAL A 349 -5.99 -11.42 -9.83
CA VAL A 349 -7.11 -12.07 -10.52
C VAL A 349 -8.46 -11.66 -9.93
N ASP A 350 -8.53 -11.45 -8.60
CA ASP A 350 -9.74 -11.07 -7.88
C ASP A 350 -9.95 -9.55 -7.79
N SER A 351 -9.11 -8.75 -8.44
CA SER A 351 -9.20 -7.28 -8.49
C SER A 351 -9.09 -6.61 -7.11
N THR A 352 -8.14 -7.04 -6.29
CA THR A 352 -7.94 -6.53 -4.92
C THR A 352 -6.78 -5.54 -4.86
N PRO A 353 -6.99 -4.31 -4.34
CA PRO A 353 -5.95 -3.30 -4.27
C PRO A 353 -5.00 -3.59 -3.10
N LEU A 354 -3.74 -3.91 -3.42
CA LEU A 354 -2.66 -4.11 -2.44
C LEU A 354 -1.45 -3.25 -2.77
N LEU A 355 -0.81 -2.67 -1.76
CA LEU A 355 0.52 -2.05 -1.87
C LEU A 355 1.54 -2.98 -1.24
N ILE A 356 2.38 -3.61 -2.06
CA ILE A 356 3.49 -4.43 -1.59
C ILE A 356 4.75 -3.57 -1.59
N ILE A 357 5.42 -3.47 -0.45
CA ILE A 357 6.74 -2.83 -0.31
C ILE A 357 7.75 -3.89 0.07
N SER A 358 8.70 -4.18 -0.82
CA SER A 358 9.78 -5.13 -0.57
C SER A 358 11.11 -4.42 -0.33
N GLY A 359 11.91 -4.97 0.57
CA GLY A 359 13.33 -4.63 0.65
C GLY A 359 14.13 -5.13 -0.56
N GLN A 360 15.34 -4.62 -0.72
CA GLN A 360 16.33 -5.10 -1.69
C GLN A 360 17.76 -4.89 -1.15
N SER A 361 18.74 -5.66 -1.66
CA SER A 361 20.17 -5.46 -1.39
C SER A 361 20.60 -4.03 -1.73
N GLN A 362 21.75 -3.61 -1.18
CA GLN A 362 22.31 -2.27 -1.40
C GLN A 362 22.41 -1.94 -2.90
N SER A 363 21.95 -0.75 -3.27
CA SER A 363 21.70 -0.33 -4.65
C SER A 363 22.96 -0.34 -5.54
N ASP A 364 24.13 -0.06 -4.96
CA ASP A 364 25.44 -0.07 -5.62
C ASP A 364 26.02 -1.48 -5.82
N LEU A 365 25.56 -2.44 -5.02
CA LEU A 365 25.92 -3.87 -5.09
C LEU A 365 24.91 -4.71 -5.86
N LEU A 366 23.93 -4.09 -6.51
CA LEU A 366 23.02 -4.79 -7.41
C LEU A 366 23.73 -5.18 -8.70
N LYS A 367 23.35 -6.33 -9.23
CA LYS A 367 23.90 -6.86 -10.48
C LYS A 367 23.70 -5.85 -11.61
N LYS A 368 24.67 -5.83 -12.52
CA LYS A 368 24.60 -5.11 -13.79
C LYS A 368 24.73 -6.11 -14.94
N GLY A 369 23.94 -5.94 -16.00
CA GLY A 369 23.95 -6.83 -17.16
C GLY A 369 23.46 -8.26 -16.85
N PRO A 370 23.99 -9.29 -17.52
CA PRO A 370 23.43 -10.65 -17.53
C PRO A 370 23.78 -11.50 -16.30
N LEU A 371 24.47 -10.94 -15.31
CA LEU A 371 24.75 -11.65 -14.05
C LEU A 371 23.44 -12.18 -13.44
N ARG A 372 23.51 -13.32 -12.74
CA ARG A 372 22.33 -13.86 -12.04
C ARG A 372 22.10 -13.13 -10.72
N GLN A 373 23.18 -12.87 -9.98
CA GLN A 373 23.17 -12.24 -8.66
C GLN A 373 24.55 -11.62 -8.37
N LEU A 374 24.56 -10.47 -7.68
CA LEU A 374 25.74 -9.85 -7.05
C LEU A 374 25.45 -9.53 -5.57
N GLY A 375 24.29 -8.93 -5.30
CA GLY A 375 23.85 -8.52 -3.98
C GLY A 375 23.39 -9.67 -3.08
N ILE A 376 23.37 -9.44 -1.77
CA ILE A 376 22.94 -10.44 -0.77
C ILE A 376 21.44 -10.65 -0.92
N GLN A 377 21.02 -11.90 -1.17
CA GLN A 377 19.62 -12.26 -1.41
C GLN A 377 18.96 -11.41 -2.51
N GLU A 378 19.74 -10.94 -3.48
CA GLU A 378 19.25 -10.19 -4.63
C GLU A 378 18.48 -11.12 -5.58
N LEU A 379 17.33 -10.61 -6.04
CA LEU A 379 16.57 -11.19 -7.14
C LEU A 379 15.86 -10.06 -7.90
N ASP A 380 15.68 -10.26 -9.22
CA ASP A 380 14.94 -9.32 -10.07
C ASP A 380 13.42 -9.53 -9.92
N ILE A 381 12.88 -9.12 -8.77
CA ILE A 381 11.46 -9.28 -8.48
C ILE A 381 10.58 -8.43 -9.40
N ILE A 382 11.02 -7.25 -9.81
CA ILE A 382 10.23 -6.32 -10.64
C ILE A 382 9.82 -6.99 -11.96
N SER A 383 10.76 -7.66 -12.65
CA SER A 383 10.44 -8.42 -13.85
C SER A 383 9.49 -9.60 -13.60
N MET A 384 9.53 -10.20 -12.40
CA MET A 384 8.66 -11.34 -12.04
C MET A 384 7.23 -10.92 -11.70
N VAL A 385 7.05 -9.77 -11.04
CA VAL A 385 5.73 -9.28 -10.61
C VAL A 385 5.02 -8.43 -11.66
N GLY A 386 5.75 -7.95 -12.67
CA GLY A 386 5.19 -7.12 -13.75
C GLY A 386 3.89 -7.68 -14.37
N PRO A 387 3.80 -8.98 -14.71
CA PRO A 387 2.58 -9.57 -15.28
C PRO A 387 1.39 -9.72 -14.32
N ILE A 388 1.61 -9.55 -13.01
CA ILE A 388 0.59 -9.75 -11.96
C ILE A 388 0.43 -8.50 -11.08
N THR A 389 0.86 -7.32 -11.54
CA THR A 389 0.72 -6.04 -10.84
C THR A 389 0.32 -4.93 -11.81
N LYS A 390 -0.42 -3.93 -11.33
CA LYS A 390 -0.78 -2.74 -12.12
C LYS A 390 0.41 -1.80 -12.30
N PHE A 391 1.33 -1.83 -11.35
CA PHE A 391 2.54 -1.03 -11.34
C PHE A 391 3.59 -1.72 -10.48
N SER A 392 4.81 -1.82 -11.00
CA SER A 392 5.95 -2.26 -10.21
C SER A 392 7.19 -1.45 -10.57
N THR A 393 7.95 -1.03 -9.55
CA THR A 393 9.21 -0.32 -9.76
C THR A 393 10.16 -0.48 -8.58
N ARG A 394 11.46 -0.31 -8.86
CA ARG A 394 12.50 -0.15 -7.85
C ARG A 394 12.75 1.34 -7.60
N VAL A 395 12.81 1.74 -6.33
CA VAL A 395 13.19 3.10 -5.94
C VAL A 395 14.71 3.22 -5.98
N THR A 396 15.24 3.87 -7.02
CA THR A 396 16.68 4.11 -7.18
C THR A 396 17.09 5.51 -6.75
N ASP A 397 16.22 6.50 -6.97
CA ASP A 397 16.37 7.88 -6.50
C ASP A 397 15.48 8.12 -5.27
N PRO A 398 16.07 8.42 -4.08
CA PRO A 398 15.31 8.75 -2.89
C PRO A 398 14.30 9.90 -3.06
N LEU A 399 14.58 10.88 -3.93
CA LEU A 399 13.70 12.05 -4.14
C LEU A 399 12.38 11.69 -4.83
N MET A 400 12.31 10.50 -5.44
CA MET A 400 11.13 9.99 -6.16
C MET A 400 10.20 9.17 -5.27
N ILE A 401 10.52 8.95 -3.99
CA ILE A 401 9.73 8.06 -3.12
C ILE A 401 8.26 8.50 -3.02
N LYS A 402 8.01 9.80 -2.87
CA LYS A 402 6.67 10.39 -2.83
C LYS A 402 5.90 10.11 -4.13
N TYR A 403 6.50 10.44 -5.26
CA TYR A 403 5.95 10.16 -6.59
C TYR A 403 5.55 8.69 -6.75
N TYR A 404 6.43 7.76 -6.38
CA TYR A 404 6.16 6.33 -6.56
C TYR A 404 5.06 5.82 -5.64
N LEU A 405 5.01 6.29 -4.38
CA LEU A 405 3.95 5.95 -3.45
C LEU A 405 2.58 6.48 -3.94
N GLU A 406 2.49 7.76 -4.29
CA GLU A 406 1.27 8.38 -4.81
C GLU A 406 0.79 7.73 -6.10
N LYS A 407 1.71 7.46 -7.04
CA LYS A 407 1.41 6.75 -8.29
C LYS A 407 0.93 5.32 -8.04
N ALA A 408 1.59 4.59 -7.14
CA ALA A 408 1.22 3.22 -6.80
C ALA A 408 -0.20 3.18 -6.21
N LEU A 409 -0.53 4.06 -5.26
CA LEU A 409 -1.87 4.13 -4.68
C LEU A 409 -2.94 4.52 -5.71
N CYS A 410 -2.65 5.47 -6.59
CA CYS A 410 -3.55 5.85 -7.67
C CYS A 410 -3.86 4.64 -8.56
N LEU A 411 -2.84 4.01 -9.11
CA LEU A 411 -2.99 2.88 -10.03
C LEU A 411 -3.62 1.66 -9.36
N ALA A 412 -3.33 1.38 -8.09
CA ALA A 412 -3.94 0.27 -7.37
C ALA A 412 -5.46 0.39 -7.25
N ARG A 413 -5.98 1.62 -7.15
CA ARG A 413 -7.41 1.93 -6.93
C ARG A 413 -8.18 2.21 -8.23
N GLU A 414 -7.54 2.80 -9.23
CA GLU A 414 -8.19 3.27 -10.45
C GLU A 414 -8.78 2.15 -11.31
N GLY A 415 -9.92 2.40 -11.97
CA GLY A 415 -10.53 1.45 -12.90
C GLY A 415 -10.81 0.11 -12.23
N ARG A 416 -10.31 -0.98 -12.82
CA ARG A 416 -10.28 -2.28 -12.13
C ARG A 416 -9.13 -2.28 -11.11
N PRO A 417 -9.41 -2.43 -9.80
CA PRO A 417 -8.37 -2.40 -8.77
C PRO A 417 -7.42 -3.60 -8.89
N GLY A 418 -6.22 -3.47 -8.32
CA GLY A 418 -5.23 -4.56 -8.33
C GLY A 418 -3.97 -4.22 -7.54
N PRO A 419 -3.07 -5.21 -7.36
CA PRO A 419 -1.84 -5.05 -6.60
C PRO A 419 -0.81 -4.17 -7.32
N VAL A 420 0.00 -3.46 -6.54
CA VAL A 420 1.16 -2.68 -6.98
C VAL A 420 2.36 -3.00 -6.09
N TRP A 421 3.57 -2.87 -6.64
CA TRP A 421 4.81 -3.29 -5.97
C TRP A 421 5.88 -2.21 -6.00
N LEU A 422 6.35 -1.79 -4.84
CA LEU A 422 7.51 -0.92 -4.69
C LEU A 422 8.66 -1.67 -4.04
N GLU A 423 9.79 -1.73 -4.72
CA GLU A 423 11.01 -2.30 -4.17
C GLU A 423 11.96 -1.18 -3.72
N ILE A 424 12.36 -1.19 -2.45
CA ILE A 424 13.22 -0.16 -1.85
C ILE A 424 14.52 -0.81 -1.37
N PRO A 425 15.67 -0.55 -2.01
CA PRO A 425 16.98 -1.00 -1.54
C PRO A 425 17.28 -0.55 -0.11
N ILE A 426 17.97 -1.38 0.67
CA ILE A 426 18.22 -1.14 2.10
C ILE A 426 18.98 0.17 2.37
N ASP A 427 19.95 0.52 1.52
CA ASP A 427 20.68 1.80 1.60
C ASP A 427 19.77 2.99 1.30
N ILE A 428 18.76 2.82 0.45
CA ILE A 428 17.77 3.85 0.14
C ILE A 428 16.77 4.01 1.29
N GLN A 429 16.33 2.92 1.92
CA GLN A 429 15.47 2.98 3.11
C GLN A 429 16.09 3.78 4.26
N GLY A 430 17.42 3.67 4.42
CA GLY A 430 18.17 4.33 5.50
C GLY A 430 18.64 5.74 5.20
N LYS A 431 18.38 6.30 4.01
CA LYS A 431 18.82 7.66 3.64
C LYS A 431 17.93 8.72 4.27
N ASP A 432 18.54 9.78 4.78
CA ASP A 432 17.85 11.01 5.13
C ASP A 432 17.50 11.81 3.85
N ILE A 433 16.23 12.20 3.75
CA ILE A 433 15.65 12.97 2.63
C ILE A 433 15.04 14.26 3.16
N ASP A 434 15.08 15.30 2.33
CA ASP A 434 14.43 16.59 2.60
C ASP A 434 13.02 16.55 1.98
N GLU A 435 11.98 16.60 2.81
CA GLU A 435 10.59 16.47 2.34
C GLU A 435 10.20 17.53 1.29
N GLU A 436 10.84 18.70 1.32
CA GLU A 436 10.58 19.80 0.36
C GLU A 436 11.17 19.52 -1.03
N GLU A 437 12.17 18.63 -1.14
CA GLU A 437 12.81 18.26 -2.40
C GLU A 437 12.11 17.05 -3.08
N LEU A 438 11.06 16.48 -2.45
CA LEU A 438 10.37 15.30 -2.96
C LEU A 438 9.45 15.61 -4.15
N VAL A 439 9.58 14.81 -5.20
CA VAL A 439 8.76 14.91 -6.40
C VAL A 439 7.38 14.32 -6.14
N SER A 440 6.31 15.05 -6.48
CA SER A 440 4.92 14.60 -6.34
C SER A 440 4.41 13.99 -7.64
N PHE A 441 3.46 13.07 -7.56
CA PHE A 441 2.75 12.52 -8.71
C PHE A 441 1.49 13.32 -9.01
N GLU A 442 1.38 13.80 -10.24
CA GLU A 442 0.14 14.41 -10.76
C GLU A 442 -0.63 13.38 -11.60
N PRO A 443 -1.83 12.95 -11.17
CA PRO A 443 -2.68 12.07 -11.96
C PRO A 443 -3.09 12.76 -13.27
N ALA A 444 -3.21 12.00 -14.36
CA ALA A 444 -3.76 12.54 -15.60
C ALA A 444 -5.21 13.02 -15.38
N SER A 445 -5.58 14.14 -16.00
CA SER A 445 -6.89 14.80 -15.82
C SER A 445 -8.10 13.90 -16.13
N ASN A 446 -7.91 12.84 -16.92
CA ASN A 446 -8.97 11.93 -17.35
C ASN A 446 -9.24 10.77 -16.37
N LEU A 447 -8.40 10.53 -15.36
CA LEU A 447 -8.52 9.38 -14.45
C LEU A 447 -9.73 9.48 -13.49
N ASN A 448 -10.32 10.68 -13.36
CA ASN A 448 -11.44 10.98 -12.45
C ASN A 448 -12.77 11.28 -13.15
N ASN A 449 -12.89 11.06 -14.46
CA ASN A 449 -14.13 11.36 -15.18
C ASN A 449 -15.19 10.27 -14.96
N ASN A 450 -15.82 10.30 -13.79
CA ASN A 450 -17.06 9.57 -13.48
C ASN A 450 -18.28 10.11 -14.24
N ASN A 451 -18.10 11.10 -15.10
CA ASN A 451 -19.17 11.68 -15.90
C ASN A 451 -19.58 10.71 -17.01
N ILE A 452 -20.83 10.30 -16.96
CA ILE A 452 -21.43 9.49 -18.00
C ILE A 452 -21.54 10.30 -19.29
N THR A 453 -20.91 9.76 -20.35
CA THR A 453 -20.94 10.35 -21.69
C THR A 453 -22.33 10.25 -22.31
N ASP A 454 -22.68 11.13 -23.26
CA ASP A 454 -23.97 11.03 -23.95
C ASP A 454 -24.12 9.70 -24.70
N SER A 455 -23.02 9.15 -25.24
CA SER A 455 -23.00 7.79 -25.80
C SER A 455 -23.43 6.72 -24.79
N THR A 456 -23.08 6.88 -23.51
CA THR A 456 -23.51 5.95 -22.47
C THR A 456 -25.01 6.10 -22.17
N LYS A 457 -25.55 7.33 -22.17
CA LYS A 457 -27.00 7.56 -22.02
C LYS A 457 -27.82 6.96 -23.16
N ASP A 458 -27.30 7.01 -24.39
CA ASP A 458 -27.93 6.34 -25.55
C ASP A 458 -28.00 4.83 -25.33
N LYS A 459 -26.92 4.22 -24.81
CA LYS A 459 -26.91 2.78 -24.46
C LYS A 459 -27.88 2.44 -23.32
N LEU A 460 -28.05 3.32 -22.33
CA LEU A 460 -29.07 3.14 -21.28
C LEU A 460 -30.49 3.16 -21.85
N THR A 461 -30.75 4.02 -22.83
CA THR A 461 -32.04 4.06 -23.54
C THR A 461 -32.26 2.78 -24.35
N GLN A 462 -31.22 2.26 -25.02
CA GLN A 462 -31.27 0.96 -25.69
C GLN A 462 -31.55 -0.19 -24.70
N LEU A 463 -30.94 -0.18 -23.52
CA LEU A 463 -31.22 -1.15 -22.47
C LEU A 463 -32.70 -1.10 -22.03
N MET A 464 -33.27 0.10 -21.85
CA MET A 464 -34.70 0.25 -21.53
C MET A 464 -35.62 -0.34 -22.61
N VAL A 465 -35.25 -0.22 -23.88
CA VAL A 465 -35.98 -0.88 -25.00
C VAL A 465 -35.87 -2.39 -24.88
N LEU A 466 -34.66 -2.94 -24.68
CA LEU A 466 -34.46 -4.38 -24.51
C LEU A 466 -35.25 -4.95 -23.31
N ILE A 467 -35.28 -4.23 -22.18
CA ILE A 467 -36.09 -4.63 -21.01
C ILE A 467 -37.57 -4.63 -21.37
N LYS A 468 -38.05 -3.67 -22.17
CA LYS A 468 -39.46 -3.57 -22.56
C LYS A 468 -39.90 -4.71 -23.49
N GLU A 469 -38.98 -5.21 -24.32
CA GLU A 469 -39.23 -6.31 -25.27
C GLU A 469 -39.05 -7.71 -24.64
N SER A 470 -38.31 -7.78 -23.53
CA SER A 470 -38.01 -9.02 -22.82
C SER A 470 -39.25 -9.59 -22.11
N LYS A 471 -39.30 -10.93 -21.98
CA LYS A 471 -40.29 -11.65 -21.16
C LYS A 471 -39.64 -12.41 -20.01
N ARG A 472 -38.35 -12.72 -20.11
CA ARG A 472 -37.59 -13.51 -19.13
C ARG A 472 -36.23 -12.84 -18.84
N PRO A 473 -36.22 -11.60 -18.32
CA PRO A 473 -34.97 -10.92 -18.01
C PRO A 473 -34.33 -11.49 -16.74
N VAL A 474 -33.01 -11.38 -16.63
CA VAL A 474 -32.27 -11.71 -15.43
C VAL A 474 -31.10 -10.75 -15.22
N ILE A 475 -30.87 -10.37 -13.97
CA ILE A 475 -29.68 -9.62 -13.54
C ILE A 475 -28.65 -10.61 -13.02
N LEU A 476 -27.41 -10.48 -13.46
CA LEU A 476 -26.25 -11.18 -12.90
C LEU A 476 -25.33 -10.15 -12.24
N ALA A 477 -25.31 -10.16 -10.90
CA ALA A 477 -24.49 -9.25 -10.09
C ALA A 477 -23.11 -9.87 -9.78
N GLY A 478 -22.05 -9.16 -10.13
CA GLY A 478 -20.68 -9.54 -9.85
C GLY A 478 -20.01 -8.74 -8.73
N ASN A 479 -18.74 -9.05 -8.46
CA ASN A 479 -17.96 -8.37 -7.41
C ASN A 479 -17.79 -6.86 -7.66
N GLY A 480 -17.88 -6.41 -8.91
CA GLY A 480 -17.79 -4.99 -9.27
C GLY A 480 -18.83 -4.11 -8.56
N ILE A 481 -19.98 -4.68 -8.15
CA ILE A 481 -20.98 -3.98 -7.33
C ILE A 481 -20.43 -3.61 -5.95
N LYS A 482 -19.70 -4.53 -5.29
CA LYS A 482 -19.12 -4.28 -3.96
C LYS A 482 -17.94 -3.32 -4.07
N ILE A 483 -17.09 -3.51 -5.08
CA ILE A 483 -15.94 -2.62 -5.33
C ILE A 483 -16.41 -1.17 -5.50
N SER A 484 -17.50 -0.95 -6.25
CA SER A 484 -18.06 0.39 -6.46
C SER A 484 -18.96 0.90 -5.31
N ASN A 485 -19.20 0.10 -4.27
CA ASN A 485 -20.15 0.38 -3.18
C ASN A 485 -21.58 0.69 -3.70
N ALA A 486 -22.09 -0.16 -4.59
CA ALA A 486 -23.35 0.03 -5.31
C ALA A 486 -24.48 -0.95 -4.91
N GLU A 487 -24.38 -1.63 -3.76
CA GLU A 487 -25.35 -2.64 -3.33
C GLU A 487 -26.76 -2.05 -3.20
N LYS A 488 -26.87 -0.84 -2.62
CA LYS A 488 -28.15 -0.14 -2.47
C LYS A 488 -28.76 0.23 -3.81
N GLU A 489 -27.94 0.75 -4.72
CA GLU A 489 -28.34 1.15 -6.06
C GLU A 489 -28.77 -0.07 -6.89
N LEU A 490 -28.10 -1.21 -6.73
CA LEU A 490 -28.48 -2.48 -7.35
C LEU A 490 -29.87 -2.93 -6.88
N PHE A 491 -30.15 -2.84 -5.58
CA PHE A 491 -31.47 -3.20 -5.05
C PHE A 491 -32.57 -2.30 -5.60
N ASN A 492 -32.37 -0.97 -5.57
CA ASN A 492 -33.32 -0.03 -6.14
C ASN A 492 -33.57 -0.31 -7.63
N PHE A 493 -32.52 -0.59 -8.40
CA PHE A 493 -32.61 -0.96 -9.80
C PHE A 493 -33.43 -2.24 -9.99
N ALA A 494 -33.06 -3.33 -9.31
CA ALA A 494 -33.73 -4.64 -9.45
C ALA A 494 -35.20 -4.59 -9.00
N GLU A 495 -35.51 -3.92 -7.89
CA GLU A 495 -36.88 -3.79 -7.38
C GLU A 495 -37.75 -2.90 -8.27
N SER A 496 -37.20 -1.79 -8.76
CA SER A 496 -37.95 -0.88 -9.66
C SER A 496 -38.32 -1.52 -10.99
N LEU A 497 -37.62 -2.59 -11.39
CA LEU A 497 -37.87 -3.36 -12.60
C LEU A 497 -38.53 -4.72 -12.33
N SER A 498 -38.58 -5.18 -11.08
CA SER A 498 -39.01 -6.52 -10.68
C SER A 498 -38.32 -7.63 -11.49
N ILE A 499 -36.99 -7.57 -11.60
CA ILE A 499 -36.18 -8.56 -12.34
C ILE A 499 -35.47 -9.50 -11.35
N PRO A 500 -35.45 -10.83 -11.59
CA PRO A 500 -34.70 -11.77 -10.76
C PRO A 500 -33.20 -11.49 -10.77
N VAL A 501 -32.56 -11.59 -9.60
CA VAL A 501 -31.13 -11.37 -9.38
C VAL A 501 -30.43 -12.68 -9.08
N LEU A 502 -29.41 -12.99 -9.89
CA LEU A 502 -28.41 -14.02 -9.67
C LEU A 502 -27.10 -13.36 -9.27
N THR A 503 -26.28 -14.07 -8.51
CA THR A 503 -24.94 -13.58 -8.11
C THR A 503 -23.84 -14.50 -8.60
N THR A 504 -22.71 -13.93 -9.02
CA THR A 504 -21.47 -14.70 -9.16
C THR A 504 -20.97 -15.21 -7.80
N LYS A 505 -20.05 -16.19 -7.76
CA LYS A 505 -19.43 -16.64 -6.51
C LYS A 505 -18.79 -15.49 -5.71
N ALA A 506 -18.11 -14.58 -6.39
CA ALA A 506 -17.45 -13.42 -5.76
C ALA A 506 -18.45 -12.37 -5.25
N GLY A 507 -19.68 -12.35 -5.77
CA GLY A 507 -20.79 -11.49 -5.33
C GLY A 507 -21.83 -12.22 -4.48
N ALA A 508 -21.53 -13.41 -3.96
CA ALA A 508 -22.51 -14.28 -3.33
C ALA A 508 -23.16 -13.69 -2.08
N ASP A 509 -22.49 -12.74 -1.42
CA ASP A 509 -22.91 -12.01 -0.23
C ASP A 509 -23.55 -10.65 -0.52
N ILE A 510 -23.80 -10.30 -1.80
CA ILE A 510 -24.45 -9.03 -2.18
C ILE A 510 -25.91 -9.02 -1.76
N ILE A 511 -26.65 -10.10 -2.03
CA ILE A 511 -28.09 -10.21 -1.79
C ILE A 511 -28.37 -11.35 -0.82
N VAL A 512 -29.20 -11.08 0.20
CA VAL A 512 -29.63 -12.10 1.15
C VAL A 512 -30.52 -13.14 0.48
N ASP A 513 -30.39 -14.41 0.86
CA ASP A 513 -31.10 -15.52 0.20
C ASP A 513 -32.64 -15.45 0.37
N GLU A 514 -33.12 -14.78 1.43
CA GLU A 514 -34.53 -14.53 1.71
C GLU A 514 -35.16 -13.41 0.87
N HIS A 515 -34.35 -12.61 0.18
CA HIS A 515 -34.88 -11.52 -0.65
C HIS A 515 -35.74 -12.08 -1.79
N LYS A 516 -36.90 -11.48 -2.04
CA LYS A 516 -37.89 -11.93 -3.04
C LYS A 516 -37.33 -12.06 -4.47
N LEU A 517 -36.29 -11.29 -4.78
CA LEU A 517 -35.58 -11.31 -6.07
C LEU A 517 -34.26 -12.11 -6.04
N SER A 518 -33.92 -12.80 -4.96
CA SER A 518 -32.69 -13.62 -4.90
C SER A 518 -32.94 -15.01 -5.47
N PHE A 519 -32.24 -15.33 -6.55
CA PHE A 519 -32.42 -16.61 -7.27
C PHE A 519 -31.17 -17.47 -7.36
N GLY A 520 -30.16 -17.15 -6.54
CA GLY A 520 -29.02 -18.01 -6.31
C GLY A 520 -27.83 -17.77 -7.25
N ARG A 521 -26.98 -18.81 -7.36
CA ARG A 521 -25.64 -18.72 -7.93
C ARG A 521 -25.47 -19.71 -9.09
N PRO A 522 -25.46 -19.26 -10.36
CA PRO A 522 -25.21 -20.14 -11.49
C PRO A 522 -23.73 -20.49 -11.62
N GLY A 523 -23.41 -21.50 -12.43
CA GLY A 523 -22.04 -21.87 -12.75
C GLY A 523 -21.82 -23.37 -12.92
N ALA A 524 -20.57 -23.75 -13.15
CA ALA A 524 -20.19 -25.15 -13.37
C ALA A 524 -20.46 -26.06 -12.17
N TYR A 525 -20.41 -25.49 -10.97
CA TYR A 525 -20.83 -26.09 -9.71
C TYR A 525 -21.86 -25.20 -9.01
N GLY A 526 -22.70 -24.52 -9.81
CA GLY A 526 -23.76 -23.65 -9.30
C GLY A 526 -24.95 -24.45 -8.79
N GLN A 527 -26.00 -23.72 -8.41
CA GLN A 527 -27.31 -24.31 -8.12
C GLN A 527 -28.03 -24.60 -9.44
N ARG A 528 -28.66 -25.77 -9.57
CA ARG A 528 -29.38 -26.15 -10.80
C ARG A 528 -30.48 -25.15 -11.15
N SER A 529 -31.24 -24.69 -10.15
CA SER A 529 -32.27 -23.67 -10.32
C SER A 529 -31.71 -22.38 -10.95
N ALA A 530 -30.58 -21.87 -10.46
CA ALA A 530 -29.93 -20.69 -10.99
C ALA A 530 -29.45 -20.89 -12.44
N ASN A 531 -28.96 -22.09 -12.77
CA ASN A 531 -28.59 -22.45 -14.14
C ASN A 531 -29.79 -22.53 -15.07
N PHE A 532 -30.94 -23.05 -14.64
CA PHE A 532 -32.17 -23.01 -15.43
C PHE A 532 -32.64 -21.58 -15.70
N ILE A 533 -32.60 -20.72 -14.68
CA ILE A 533 -33.02 -19.32 -14.80
C ILE A 533 -32.16 -18.59 -15.84
N ILE A 534 -30.83 -18.68 -15.73
CA ILE A 534 -29.95 -17.98 -16.66
C ILE A 534 -30.02 -18.55 -18.08
N GLN A 535 -30.15 -19.88 -18.23
CA GLN A 535 -30.22 -20.50 -19.56
C GLN A 535 -31.53 -20.23 -20.28
N ASN A 536 -32.65 -20.15 -19.56
CA ASN A 536 -33.95 -19.84 -20.14
C ASN A 536 -34.22 -18.35 -20.33
N SER A 537 -33.31 -17.47 -19.88
CA SER A 537 -33.47 -16.03 -20.04
C SER A 537 -33.47 -15.61 -21.52
N ASP A 538 -34.19 -14.53 -21.82
CA ASP A 538 -34.14 -13.84 -23.12
C ASP A 538 -33.38 -12.50 -23.06
N LEU A 539 -33.09 -12.01 -21.86
CA LEU A 539 -32.24 -10.85 -21.60
C LEU A 539 -31.37 -11.12 -20.36
N LEU A 540 -30.06 -11.04 -20.51
CA LEU A 540 -29.08 -11.11 -19.42
C LEU A 540 -28.45 -9.73 -19.23
N ILE A 541 -28.61 -9.16 -18.03
CA ILE A 541 -27.98 -7.89 -17.62
C ILE A 541 -26.87 -8.24 -16.63
N SER A 542 -25.62 -8.30 -17.12
CA SER A 542 -24.44 -8.62 -16.33
C SER A 542 -23.76 -7.35 -15.83
N ILE A 543 -23.69 -7.14 -14.52
CA ILE A 543 -23.15 -5.92 -13.92
C ILE A 543 -21.93 -6.24 -13.05
N GLY A 544 -20.76 -5.71 -13.44
CA GLY A 544 -19.51 -5.87 -12.70
C GLY A 544 -19.06 -7.33 -12.55
N ALA A 545 -19.31 -8.15 -13.57
CA ALA A 545 -19.03 -9.57 -13.58
C ALA A 545 -18.18 -9.97 -14.79
N ARG A 546 -16.97 -10.48 -14.52
CA ARG A 546 -16.01 -10.95 -15.52
C ARG A 546 -16.40 -12.21 -16.32
N LEU A 547 -17.67 -12.64 -16.30
CA LEU A 547 -18.20 -13.79 -17.06
C LEU A 547 -17.22 -14.97 -17.28
N SER A 548 -16.57 -15.42 -16.20
CA SER A 548 -15.49 -16.42 -16.28
C SER A 548 -15.99 -17.79 -16.71
N LEU A 549 -15.11 -18.67 -17.21
CA LEU A 549 -15.48 -20.04 -17.57
C LEU A 549 -15.98 -20.91 -16.40
N SER A 550 -15.66 -20.53 -15.16
CA SER A 550 -16.25 -21.18 -13.97
C SER A 550 -17.75 -20.89 -13.82
N LEU A 551 -18.18 -19.75 -14.37
CA LEU A 551 -19.57 -19.29 -14.38
C LEU A 551 -20.28 -19.69 -15.68
N THR A 552 -19.66 -19.45 -16.84
CA THR A 552 -20.28 -19.70 -18.14
C THR A 552 -20.22 -21.16 -18.58
N GLY A 553 -19.37 -21.97 -17.92
CA GLY A 553 -19.04 -23.32 -18.33
C GLY A 553 -18.00 -23.35 -19.45
N ARG A 554 -17.32 -24.50 -19.62
CA ARG A 554 -16.35 -24.67 -20.72
C ARG A 554 -17.02 -24.68 -22.10
N ASN A 555 -18.29 -25.08 -22.18
CA ASN A 555 -19.14 -24.88 -23.36
C ASN A 555 -19.79 -23.49 -23.32
N TYR A 556 -18.96 -22.45 -23.29
CA TYR A 556 -19.38 -21.07 -23.11
C TYR A 556 -20.29 -20.56 -24.25
N LYS A 557 -20.27 -21.21 -25.43
CA LYS A 557 -21.19 -20.91 -26.54
C LYS A 557 -22.65 -21.22 -26.19
N SER A 558 -22.87 -22.18 -25.29
CA SER A 558 -24.20 -22.54 -24.80
C SER A 558 -24.75 -21.58 -23.74
N PHE A 559 -23.91 -20.69 -23.20
CA PHE A 559 -24.26 -19.81 -22.09
C PHE A 559 -25.28 -18.74 -22.48
N ALA A 560 -26.45 -18.79 -21.85
CA ALA A 560 -27.58 -17.91 -22.09
C ALA A 560 -27.84 -17.74 -23.61
N ARG A 561 -27.88 -18.87 -24.33
CA ARG A 561 -27.73 -18.90 -25.80
C ARG A 561 -28.80 -18.12 -26.57
N THR A 562 -30.01 -18.01 -26.01
CA THR A 562 -31.11 -17.23 -26.59
C THR A 562 -31.22 -15.82 -26.03
N ALA A 563 -30.45 -15.48 -25.00
CA ALA A 563 -30.52 -14.19 -24.35
C ALA A 563 -29.75 -13.13 -25.14
N LYS A 564 -30.34 -11.94 -25.22
CA LYS A 564 -29.60 -10.70 -25.47
C LYS A 564 -28.71 -10.41 -24.26
N LYS A 565 -27.41 -10.21 -24.49
CA LYS A 565 -26.42 -10.08 -23.42
C LYS A 565 -25.96 -8.63 -23.32
N VAL A 566 -26.36 -7.98 -22.23
CA VAL A 566 -25.92 -6.65 -21.87
C VAL A 566 -24.85 -6.78 -20.79
N VAL A 567 -23.66 -6.28 -21.05
CA VAL A 567 -22.52 -6.39 -20.13
C VAL A 567 -22.03 -5.01 -19.76
N ILE A 568 -22.02 -4.76 -18.45
CA ILE A 568 -21.54 -3.53 -17.83
C ILE A 568 -20.30 -3.87 -17.01
N ASP A 569 -19.17 -3.31 -17.41
CA ASP A 569 -17.89 -3.50 -16.72
C ASP A 569 -17.02 -2.24 -16.85
N ILE A 570 -16.24 -1.94 -15.81
CA ILE A 570 -15.30 -0.82 -15.82
C ILE A 570 -14.07 -1.13 -16.67
N ASP A 571 -13.76 -2.42 -16.85
CA ASP A 571 -12.62 -2.90 -17.62
C ASP A 571 -13.00 -3.14 -19.09
N GLN A 572 -12.41 -2.36 -20.00
CA GLN A 572 -12.65 -2.49 -21.43
C GLN A 572 -12.19 -3.86 -21.97
N GLU A 573 -11.16 -4.47 -21.39
CA GLU A 573 -10.66 -5.77 -21.83
C GLU A 573 -11.64 -6.89 -21.48
N GLU A 574 -12.40 -6.76 -20.38
CA GLU A 574 -13.49 -7.68 -20.05
C GLU A 574 -14.65 -7.59 -21.07
N LEU A 575 -14.91 -6.40 -21.61
CA LEU A 575 -15.90 -6.22 -22.68
C LEU A 575 -15.42 -6.75 -24.04
N ASN A 576 -14.11 -6.75 -24.28
CA ASN A 576 -13.48 -7.20 -25.53
C ASN A 576 -13.29 -8.73 -25.62
N LYS A 577 -13.59 -9.49 -24.56
CA LYS A 577 -13.43 -10.95 -24.54
C LYS A 577 -14.21 -11.62 -25.67
N LYS A 578 -13.52 -12.49 -26.39
CA LYS A 578 -14.08 -13.24 -27.53
C LYS A 578 -14.88 -14.49 -27.16
N THR A 579 -15.03 -14.78 -25.86
CA THR A 579 -15.75 -15.97 -25.40
C THR A 579 -17.26 -15.81 -25.55
N ILE A 580 -17.84 -14.72 -25.05
CA ILE A 580 -19.28 -14.49 -25.06
C ILE A 580 -19.59 -13.36 -26.04
N ALA A 581 -20.55 -13.57 -26.93
CA ALA A 581 -21.05 -12.51 -27.81
C ALA A 581 -21.88 -11.52 -26.99
N VAL A 582 -21.38 -10.29 -26.84
CA VAL A 582 -22.06 -9.20 -26.12
C VAL A 582 -22.90 -8.39 -27.12
N ASP A 583 -24.21 -8.30 -26.90
CA ASP A 583 -25.12 -7.52 -27.74
C ASP A 583 -25.04 -6.02 -27.43
N LEU A 584 -24.84 -5.65 -26.15
CA LEU A 584 -24.71 -4.27 -25.70
C LEU A 584 -23.63 -4.17 -24.61
N ALA A 585 -22.49 -3.55 -24.96
CA ALA A 585 -21.37 -3.34 -24.04
C ALA A 585 -21.36 -1.91 -23.48
N ILE A 586 -21.35 -1.77 -22.16
CA ILE A 586 -21.32 -0.48 -21.45
C ILE A 586 -20.05 -0.44 -20.59
N ASN A 587 -19.08 0.39 -20.98
CA ASN A 587 -17.87 0.60 -20.20
C ASN A 587 -18.13 1.67 -19.14
N SER A 588 -18.38 1.24 -17.90
CA SER A 588 -18.75 2.15 -16.81
C SER A 588 -18.53 1.50 -15.45
N ASP A 589 -18.23 2.33 -14.46
CA ASP A 589 -18.38 1.94 -13.06
C ASP A 589 -19.83 1.53 -12.76
N ALA A 590 -20.00 0.45 -11.98
CA ALA A 590 -21.32 -0.12 -11.73
C ALA A 590 -22.24 0.84 -10.97
N LYS A 591 -21.72 1.64 -10.03
CA LYS A 591 -22.50 2.62 -9.27
C LYS A 591 -22.97 3.76 -10.17
N CYS A 592 -22.06 4.28 -11.01
CA CYS A 592 -22.38 5.32 -11.98
C CYS A 592 -23.49 4.85 -12.94
N PHE A 593 -23.34 3.67 -13.53
CA PHE A 593 -24.34 3.05 -14.40
C PHE A 593 -25.71 2.93 -13.72
N LEU A 594 -25.77 2.38 -12.50
CA LEU A 594 -27.03 2.16 -11.78
C LEU A 594 -27.74 3.48 -11.44
N ASN A 595 -26.99 4.47 -10.95
CA ASN A 595 -27.55 5.78 -10.62
C ASN A 595 -28.12 6.48 -11.84
N GLU A 596 -27.40 6.48 -12.96
CA GLU A 596 -27.90 7.16 -14.16
C GLU A 596 -29.07 6.42 -14.80
N PHE A 597 -29.10 5.08 -14.75
CA PHE A 597 -30.27 4.35 -15.20
C PHE A 597 -31.51 4.77 -14.40
N LEU A 598 -31.42 4.81 -13.06
CA LEU A 598 -32.51 5.23 -12.18
C LEU A 598 -32.95 6.66 -12.48
N ASN A 599 -32.00 7.58 -12.65
CA ASN A 599 -32.28 8.97 -13.02
C ASN A 599 -33.02 9.09 -14.37
N LEU A 600 -32.56 8.37 -15.40
CA LEU A 600 -33.19 8.37 -16.72
C LEU A 600 -34.57 7.71 -16.67
N LYS A 601 -34.72 6.63 -15.90
CA LYS A 601 -35.99 5.93 -15.73
C LYS A 601 -37.05 6.88 -15.18
N ASP A 602 -36.71 7.67 -14.16
CA ASP A 602 -37.63 8.62 -13.55
C ASP A 602 -37.92 9.81 -14.49
N LYS A 603 -36.90 10.37 -15.14
CA LYS A 603 -37.07 11.45 -16.14
C LYS A 603 -37.97 11.06 -17.30
N LEU A 604 -37.83 9.82 -17.80
CA LEU A 604 -38.61 9.30 -18.91
C LEU A 604 -39.94 8.68 -18.47
N THR A 605 -40.24 8.66 -17.17
CA THR A 605 -41.42 7.98 -16.60
C THR A 605 -41.52 6.52 -17.09
N TYR A 606 -40.38 5.85 -17.19
CA TYR A 606 -40.29 4.50 -17.73
C TYR A 606 -40.97 3.50 -16.80
N SER A 607 -41.86 2.70 -17.36
CA SER A 607 -42.54 1.59 -16.68
C SER A 607 -42.12 0.25 -17.29
N PRO A 608 -41.59 -0.69 -16.50
CA PRO A 608 -41.21 -2.02 -16.98
C PRO A 608 -42.46 -2.86 -17.33
N PRO A 609 -42.31 -3.91 -18.16
CA PRO A 609 -43.31 -4.97 -18.30
C PRO A 609 -43.58 -5.70 -16.98
N ASP A 610 -44.72 -6.40 -16.91
CA ASP A 610 -44.99 -7.31 -15.79
C ASP A 610 -44.23 -8.64 -15.96
N PHE A 611 -43.29 -8.91 -15.07
CA PHE A 611 -42.49 -10.14 -15.02
C PHE A 611 -42.98 -11.14 -13.97
N SER A 612 -44.18 -10.96 -13.40
CA SER A 612 -44.74 -11.82 -12.34
C SER A 612 -44.77 -13.31 -12.70
N SER A 613 -45.13 -13.65 -13.95
CA SER A 613 -45.15 -15.04 -14.44
C SER A 613 -43.74 -15.65 -14.50
N TRP A 614 -42.74 -14.86 -14.90
CA TRP A 614 -41.35 -15.29 -14.93
C TRP A 614 -40.77 -15.48 -13.52
N ILE A 615 -41.05 -14.54 -12.60
CA ILE A 615 -40.69 -14.67 -11.18
C ILE A 615 -41.30 -15.94 -10.59
N SER A 616 -42.57 -16.20 -10.87
CA SER A 616 -43.27 -17.40 -10.38
C SER A 616 -42.58 -18.68 -10.85
N GLN A 617 -42.17 -18.74 -12.12
CA GLN A 617 -41.40 -19.88 -12.64
C GLN A 617 -40.03 -20.02 -11.97
N CYS A 618 -39.31 -18.92 -11.75
CA CYS A 618 -38.03 -18.93 -11.06
C CYS A 618 -38.16 -19.45 -9.63
N LEU A 619 -39.24 -19.08 -8.92
CA LEU A 619 -39.54 -19.56 -7.58
C LEU A 619 -39.81 -21.07 -7.57
N LEU A 620 -40.60 -21.56 -8.53
CA LEU A 620 -40.87 -23.01 -8.67
C LEU A 620 -39.58 -23.82 -8.81
N TRP A 621 -38.64 -23.37 -9.66
CA TRP A 621 -37.34 -24.02 -9.79
C TRP A 621 -36.50 -23.93 -8.52
N LYS A 622 -36.45 -22.76 -7.87
CA LYS A 622 -35.73 -22.55 -6.61
C LYS A 622 -36.22 -23.51 -5.53
N GLU A 623 -37.54 -23.64 -5.37
CA GLU A 623 -38.14 -24.53 -4.37
C GLU A 623 -37.91 -26.00 -4.67
N ARG A 624 -38.19 -26.45 -5.90
CA ARG A 624 -38.06 -27.86 -6.31
C ARG A 624 -36.62 -28.36 -6.15
N TYR A 625 -35.66 -27.70 -6.78
CA TYR A 625 -34.29 -28.18 -6.83
C TYR A 625 -33.49 -27.89 -5.55
N SER A 626 -33.98 -27.05 -4.64
CA SER A 626 -33.40 -26.95 -3.29
C SER A 626 -33.57 -28.22 -2.44
N LYS A 627 -34.57 -29.05 -2.77
CA LYS A 627 -34.90 -30.31 -2.08
C LYS A 627 -34.37 -31.52 -2.84
N ASP A 628 -34.57 -31.56 -4.16
CA ASP A 628 -34.30 -32.76 -4.96
C ASP A 628 -32.81 -33.03 -5.19
N ASP A 629 -32.00 -31.98 -5.40
CA ASP A 629 -30.56 -32.14 -5.71
C ASP A 629 -29.70 -32.46 -4.48
N TYR A 630 -30.23 -32.28 -3.26
CA TYR A 630 -29.46 -32.33 -2.01
C TYR A 630 -30.07 -33.30 -0.98
N LYS A 631 -30.66 -34.41 -1.44
CA LYS A 631 -31.14 -35.47 -0.54
C LYS A 631 -29.95 -36.09 0.19
N SER A 632 -29.97 -36.08 1.53
CA SER A 632 -29.00 -36.85 2.31
C SER A 632 -29.12 -38.32 1.93
N PRO A 633 -27.99 -39.03 1.73
CA PRO A 633 -28.02 -40.49 1.74
C PRO A 633 -28.63 -40.95 3.07
N ASP A 634 -29.36 -42.07 3.02
CA ASP A 634 -30.18 -42.68 4.09
C ASP A 634 -29.78 -42.30 5.52
N GLU A 635 -30.77 -42.02 6.40
CA GLU A 635 -30.60 -41.77 7.85
C GLU A 635 -29.80 -42.88 8.58
N GLN A 636 -29.52 -43.99 7.91
CA GLN A 636 -28.68 -45.09 8.38
C GLN A 636 -27.16 -44.83 8.25
N HIS A 637 -26.71 -43.82 7.48
CA HIS A 637 -25.29 -43.47 7.37
C HIS A 637 -24.82 -42.61 8.55
N ARG A 638 -23.85 -43.12 9.32
CA ARG A 638 -23.29 -42.42 10.49
C ARG A 638 -22.35 -41.26 10.11
N GLU A 639 -21.82 -41.26 8.89
CA GLU A 639 -20.85 -40.28 8.39
C GLU A 639 -21.51 -38.93 8.01
N ILE A 640 -20.74 -37.84 8.07
CA ILE A 640 -21.26 -36.49 7.83
C ILE A 640 -21.21 -36.17 6.33
N ASP A 641 -22.36 -35.85 5.75
CA ASP A 641 -22.41 -35.24 4.42
C ASP A 641 -22.05 -33.74 4.51
N ALA A 642 -21.17 -33.26 3.62
CA ALA A 642 -20.72 -31.87 3.60
C ALA A 642 -21.88 -30.86 3.40
N TYR A 643 -22.91 -31.20 2.63
CA TYR A 643 -24.12 -30.38 2.46
C TYR A 643 -24.92 -30.32 3.76
N CYS A 644 -25.02 -31.43 4.49
CA CYS A 644 -25.65 -31.47 5.81
C CYS A 644 -24.89 -30.56 6.80
N PHE A 645 -23.56 -30.65 6.82
CA PHE A 645 -22.73 -29.74 7.62
C PHE A 645 -22.96 -28.27 7.25
N MET A 646 -22.96 -27.92 5.96
CA MET A 646 -23.20 -26.54 5.51
C MET A 646 -24.57 -26.01 5.94
N ASP A 647 -25.61 -26.84 5.86
CA ASP A 647 -26.96 -26.49 6.31
C ASP A 647 -26.99 -26.20 7.82
N TYR A 648 -26.36 -27.05 8.63
CA TYR A 648 -26.27 -26.85 10.07
C TYR A 648 -25.47 -25.60 10.42
N LEU A 649 -24.29 -25.43 9.83
CA LEU A 649 -23.47 -24.24 10.00
C LEU A 649 -24.26 -22.97 9.62
N SER A 650 -24.92 -22.97 8.45
CA SER A 650 -25.73 -21.85 7.98
C SER A 650 -26.84 -21.45 8.95
N ARG A 651 -27.50 -22.42 9.59
CA ARG A 651 -28.55 -22.15 10.59
C ARG A 651 -27.97 -21.47 11.84
N GLU A 652 -26.85 -21.95 12.35
CA GLU A 652 -26.23 -21.46 13.58
C GLU A 652 -25.47 -20.14 13.41
N LEU A 653 -25.00 -19.81 12.20
CA LEU A 653 -24.31 -18.54 11.93
C LEU A 653 -25.20 -17.33 12.21
N LYS A 654 -24.67 -16.34 12.91
CA LYS A 654 -25.37 -15.09 13.20
C LYS A 654 -25.42 -14.17 11.96
N GLU A 655 -26.36 -13.24 11.94
CA GLU A 655 -26.27 -12.08 11.04
C GLU A 655 -24.95 -11.35 11.27
N GLY A 656 -24.39 -10.77 10.22
CA GLY A 656 -23.10 -10.06 10.30
C GLY A 656 -21.86 -10.97 10.41
N ALA A 657 -22.01 -12.30 10.43
CA ALA A 657 -20.88 -13.22 10.45
C ALA A 657 -19.97 -13.02 9.22
N VAL A 658 -18.66 -13.04 9.45
CA VAL A 658 -17.63 -12.98 8.40
C VAL A 658 -17.02 -14.37 8.26
N LEU A 659 -17.06 -14.89 7.03
CA LEU A 659 -16.49 -16.19 6.71
C LEU A 659 -15.34 -16.03 5.73
N THR A 660 -14.24 -16.72 6.00
CA THR A 660 -13.18 -16.97 5.03
C THR A 660 -13.21 -18.42 4.61
N ILE A 661 -13.15 -18.67 3.30
CA ILE A 661 -13.40 -20.00 2.75
C ILE A 661 -12.32 -20.36 1.73
N ASP A 662 -11.77 -21.56 1.82
CA ASP A 662 -10.78 -22.06 0.86
C ASP A 662 -11.43 -22.21 -0.53
N GLY A 663 -10.60 -22.06 -1.57
CA GLY A 663 -10.92 -22.58 -2.88
C GLY A 663 -11.18 -24.09 -2.87
N GLY A 664 -11.63 -24.66 -3.98
CA GLY A 664 -11.90 -26.08 -4.11
C GLY A 664 -13.27 -26.48 -3.56
N SER A 665 -13.32 -27.58 -2.80
CA SER A 665 -14.60 -28.13 -2.35
C SER A 665 -15.32 -27.27 -1.30
N PRO A 666 -14.66 -26.62 -0.32
CA PRO A 666 -15.34 -25.82 0.70
C PRO A 666 -16.17 -24.68 0.10
N ILE A 667 -15.61 -23.89 -0.82
CA ILE A 667 -16.35 -22.82 -1.49
C ILE A 667 -17.49 -23.38 -2.36
N VAL A 668 -17.33 -24.54 -2.99
CA VAL A 668 -18.41 -25.15 -3.79
C VAL A 668 -19.59 -25.56 -2.91
N PHE A 669 -19.32 -26.28 -1.82
CA PHE A 669 -20.36 -26.66 -0.86
C PHE A 669 -21.07 -25.43 -0.26
N ALA A 670 -20.31 -24.39 0.09
CA ALA A 670 -20.85 -23.13 0.59
C ALA A 670 -21.74 -22.43 -0.44
N MET A 671 -21.30 -22.30 -1.70
CA MET A 671 -22.09 -21.65 -2.76
C MET A 671 -23.42 -22.37 -3.06
N GLN A 672 -23.46 -23.69 -2.84
CA GLN A 672 -24.64 -24.51 -3.09
C GLN A 672 -25.65 -24.50 -1.94
N ARG A 673 -25.18 -24.45 -0.67
CA ARG A 673 -26.04 -24.64 0.51
C ARG A 673 -26.05 -23.53 1.54
N LEU A 674 -24.99 -22.73 1.66
CA LEU A 674 -24.94 -21.67 2.65
C LEU A 674 -25.99 -20.60 2.31
N LYS A 675 -26.93 -20.36 3.24
CA LYS A 675 -27.90 -19.27 3.14
C LYS A 675 -27.29 -18.00 3.71
N ILE A 676 -27.23 -16.95 2.89
CA ILE A 676 -26.70 -15.66 3.28
C ILE A 676 -27.76 -14.86 4.02
N LYS A 677 -27.41 -14.51 5.25
CA LYS A 677 -28.18 -13.65 6.14
C LYS A 677 -27.70 -12.20 6.04
N LYS A 678 -28.47 -11.29 6.63
CA LYS A 678 -28.18 -9.85 6.61
C LYS A 678 -26.77 -9.55 7.11
N ASN A 679 -26.08 -8.65 6.41
CA ASN A 679 -24.74 -8.15 6.70
C ASN A 679 -23.64 -9.22 6.78
N GLN A 680 -23.91 -10.49 6.42
CA GLN A 680 -22.86 -11.50 6.36
C GLN A 680 -21.89 -11.21 5.21
N ARG A 681 -20.62 -11.58 5.40
CA ARG A 681 -19.57 -11.39 4.40
C ARG A 681 -18.90 -12.72 4.10
N LEU A 682 -18.70 -12.99 2.82
CA LEU A 682 -17.97 -14.17 2.34
C LEU A 682 -16.72 -13.73 1.60
N ILE A 683 -15.57 -14.25 2.04
CA ILE A 683 -14.26 -13.93 1.49
C ILE A 683 -13.57 -15.24 1.06
N SER A 684 -13.14 -15.31 -0.18
CA SER A 684 -12.42 -16.45 -0.75
C SER A 684 -11.55 -15.99 -1.92
N ALA A 685 -10.62 -16.83 -2.38
CA ALA A 685 -9.88 -16.66 -3.62
C ALA A 685 -10.65 -17.32 -4.78
N ILE A 686 -11.46 -16.54 -5.50
CA ILE A 686 -12.41 -17.09 -6.49
C ILE A 686 -11.75 -17.30 -7.85
N GLY A 687 -10.76 -16.47 -8.17
CA GLY A 687 -10.05 -16.46 -9.45
C GLY A 687 -9.21 -17.68 -9.71
N LEU A 688 -8.22 -17.90 -8.86
CA LEU A 688 -7.26 -19.00 -8.95
C LEU A 688 -7.69 -20.24 -8.15
N ASP A 689 -8.81 -20.15 -7.42
CA ASP A 689 -9.33 -21.24 -6.59
C ASP A 689 -8.28 -21.69 -5.55
N ASN A 690 -7.65 -20.73 -4.85
CA ASN A 690 -6.55 -21.04 -3.94
C ASN A 690 -7.03 -21.85 -2.73
N TYR A 691 -6.55 -23.10 -2.64
CA TYR A 691 -6.89 -24.07 -1.61
C TYR A 691 -6.26 -23.76 -0.25
N SER A 692 -5.35 -22.78 -0.12
CA SER A 692 -4.71 -22.41 1.16
C SER A 692 -5.07 -21.01 1.65
N PHE A 693 -6.20 -20.48 1.19
CA PHE A 693 -6.64 -19.12 1.40
C PHE A 693 -7.22 -18.86 2.79
N ALA A 694 -8.10 -19.74 3.30
CA ALA A 694 -9.01 -19.48 4.42
C ALA A 694 -8.30 -19.13 5.73
N LEU A 695 -7.25 -19.87 6.07
CA LEU A 695 -6.56 -19.69 7.34
C LEU A 695 -5.81 -18.35 7.40
N PRO A 696 -4.92 -17.99 6.44
CA PRO A 696 -4.34 -16.65 6.41
C PRO A 696 -5.38 -15.54 6.28
N SER A 697 -6.33 -15.68 5.35
CA SER A 697 -7.36 -14.64 5.15
C SER A 697 -8.20 -14.39 6.40
N SER A 698 -8.41 -15.40 7.26
CA SER A 698 -9.15 -15.23 8.52
C SER A 698 -8.46 -14.25 9.48
N ILE A 699 -7.12 -14.20 9.48
CA ILE A 699 -6.33 -13.24 10.26
C ILE A 699 -6.62 -11.84 9.74
N GLY A 700 -6.47 -11.63 8.43
CA GLY A 700 -6.75 -10.34 7.79
C GLY A 700 -8.18 -9.86 7.96
N ALA A 701 -9.15 -10.77 7.83
CA ALA A 701 -10.56 -10.48 8.05
C ALA A 701 -10.84 -10.09 9.51
N SER A 702 -10.26 -10.79 10.49
CA SER A 702 -10.45 -10.48 11.91
C SER A 702 -9.88 -9.11 12.25
N VAL A 703 -8.67 -8.81 11.75
CA VAL A 703 -8.03 -7.49 11.89
C VAL A 703 -8.90 -6.39 11.27
N ALA A 704 -9.45 -6.61 10.07
CA ALA A 704 -10.35 -5.66 9.43
C ALA A 704 -11.62 -5.35 10.25
N ILE A 705 -12.13 -6.26 11.06
CA ILE A 705 -13.30 -5.99 11.93
C ILE A 705 -12.93 -5.63 13.37
N GLY A 706 -11.66 -5.29 13.61
CA GLY A 706 -11.16 -4.85 14.92
C GLY A 706 -10.89 -6.01 15.89
N GLY A 707 -10.33 -7.11 15.40
CA GLY A 707 -10.00 -8.30 16.19
C GLY A 707 -11.23 -9.11 16.63
N LYS A 708 -12.32 -9.06 15.85
CA LYS A 708 -13.57 -9.79 16.16
C LYS A 708 -13.61 -11.16 15.49
N GLU A 709 -14.64 -11.92 15.85
CA GLU A 709 -14.85 -13.30 15.42
C GLU A 709 -14.94 -13.43 13.89
N VAL A 710 -14.20 -14.41 13.37
CA VAL A 710 -14.23 -14.84 11.97
C VAL A 710 -14.34 -16.35 11.92
N ILE A 711 -15.14 -16.84 10.99
CA ILE A 711 -15.30 -18.27 10.71
C ILE A 711 -14.36 -18.63 9.55
N CYS A 712 -13.37 -19.47 9.82
CA CYS A 712 -12.46 -20.00 8.83
C CYS A 712 -12.96 -21.39 8.42
N LEU A 713 -13.32 -21.57 7.16
CA LEU A 713 -13.76 -22.84 6.60
C LEU A 713 -12.72 -23.33 5.58
N CYS A 714 -11.94 -24.33 5.98
CA CYS A 714 -10.84 -24.86 5.18
C CYS A 714 -10.99 -26.35 4.88
N GLU A 715 -10.28 -26.82 3.86
CA GLU A 715 -10.02 -28.25 3.66
C GLU A 715 -8.77 -28.66 4.44
N ASP A 716 -8.68 -29.94 4.83
CA ASP A 716 -7.52 -30.51 5.54
C ASP A 716 -6.18 -30.26 4.81
N SER A 717 -6.16 -30.47 3.49
CA SER A 717 -4.98 -30.22 2.66
C SER A 717 -4.61 -28.74 2.56
N GLY A 718 -5.60 -27.85 2.56
CA GLY A 718 -5.46 -26.40 2.54
C GLY A 718 -4.89 -25.86 3.83
N PHE A 719 -5.49 -26.28 4.94
CA PHE A 719 -5.06 -25.97 6.30
C PHE A 719 -3.59 -26.31 6.53
N GLN A 720 -3.10 -27.46 6.04
CA GLN A 720 -1.70 -27.85 6.22
C GLN A 720 -0.68 -26.96 5.53
N LYS A 721 -1.04 -26.22 4.50
CA LYS A 721 -0.10 -25.33 3.78
C LYS A 721 0.24 -24.08 4.58
N ASN A 722 -0.65 -23.66 5.49
CA ASN A 722 -0.49 -22.45 6.29
C ASN A 722 -0.66 -22.67 7.81
N ILE A 723 -0.51 -23.91 8.29
CA ILE A 723 -0.67 -24.31 9.70
C ILE A 723 0.18 -23.47 10.68
N GLN A 724 1.34 -22.98 10.25
CA GLN A 724 2.20 -22.12 11.05
C GLN A 724 1.49 -20.84 11.52
N GLU A 725 0.46 -20.37 10.80
CA GLU A 725 -0.31 -19.18 11.16
C GLU A 725 -1.20 -19.37 12.39
N LEU A 726 -1.33 -20.58 12.93
CA LEU A 726 -1.89 -20.79 14.27
C LEU A 726 -1.10 -20.01 15.33
N GLU A 727 0.22 -19.84 15.16
CA GLU A 727 1.04 -18.98 16.02
C GLU A 727 0.58 -17.53 15.92
N THR A 728 0.35 -17.03 14.71
CA THR A 728 -0.14 -15.66 14.48
C THR A 728 -1.50 -15.45 15.16
N ILE A 729 -2.45 -16.38 14.98
CA ILE A 729 -3.76 -16.33 15.64
C ILE A 729 -3.62 -16.28 17.16
N LYS A 730 -2.75 -17.14 17.73
CA LYS A 730 -2.53 -17.21 19.17
C LYS A 730 -1.87 -15.93 19.70
N LYS A 731 -0.85 -15.44 19.01
CA LYS A 731 -0.07 -14.26 19.40
C LYS A 731 -0.92 -13.00 19.49
N PHE A 732 -1.81 -12.80 18.52
CA PHE A 732 -2.69 -11.65 18.43
C PHE A 732 -4.05 -11.87 19.10
N ASN A 733 -4.27 -13.03 19.75
CA ASN A 733 -5.53 -13.41 20.40
C ASN A 733 -6.76 -13.24 19.49
N LEU A 734 -6.64 -13.63 18.22
CA LEU A 734 -7.73 -13.48 17.25
C LEU A 734 -8.78 -14.57 17.47
N PRO A 735 -10.07 -14.24 17.67
CA PRO A 735 -11.12 -15.22 17.99
C PRO A 735 -11.63 -15.95 16.73
N ILE A 736 -10.75 -16.73 16.09
CA ILE A 736 -11.04 -17.41 14.83
C ILE A 736 -11.60 -18.82 15.09
N LYS A 737 -12.75 -19.13 14.47
CA LYS A 737 -13.39 -20.46 14.51
C LYS A 737 -12.98 -21.25 13.28
N ILE A 738 -12.06 -22.18 13.42
CA ILE A 738 -11.48 -22.94 12.31
C ILE A 738 -12.25 -24.24 12.15
N PHE A 739 -13.07 -24.36 11.11
CA PHE A 739 -13.72 -25.59 10.70
C PHE A 739 -12.93 -26.24 9.57
N ILE A 740 -12.37 -27.43 9.84
CA ILE A 740 -11.63 -28.22 8.86
C ILE A 740 -12.58 -29.28 8.29
N LEU A 741 -12.91 -29.17 7.01
CA LEU A 741 -13.58 -30.21 6.24
C LEU A 741 -12.57 -31.32 5.92
N ASN A 742 -12.54 -32.35 6.74
CA ASN A 742 -11.59 -33.44 6.62
C ASN A 742 -12.18 -34.56 5.78
N ASN A 743 -11.79 -34.60 4.50
CA ASN A 743 -12.18 -35.66 3.56
C ASN A 743 -11.06 -36.66 3.29
N LYS A 744 -9.96 -36.59 4.06
CA LYS A 744 -8.82 -37.52 3.97
C LYS A 744 -8.24 -37.57 2.55
N GLY A 745 -8.09 -36.42 1.89
CA GLY A 745 -7.61 -36.32 0.52
C GLY A 745 -7.89 -34.97 -0.14
N CYS A 746 -8.06 -34.99 -1.47
CA CYS A 746 -8.54 -33.83 -2.21
C CYS A 746 -9.80 -34.23 -2.98
N SER A 747 -10.97 -33.93 -2.42
CA SER A 747 -12.27 -34.35 -2.98
C SER A 747 -12.43 -33.96 -4.45
N TYR A 748 -11.94 -32.79 -4.84
CA TYR A 748 -12.09 -32.28 -6.20
C TYR A 748 -11.30 -33.11 -7.24
N ILE A 749 -10.03 -33.42 -6.94
CA ILE A 749 -9.17 -34.25 -7.80
C ILE A 749 -9.63 -35.70 -7.77
N LYS A 750 -9.98 -36.23 -6.58
CA LYS A 750 -10.54 -37.58 -6.43
C LYS A 750 -11.78 -37.76 -7.29
N ASN A 751 -12.76 -36.85 -7.19
CA ASN A 751 -14.00 -36.91 -7.97
C ASN A 751 -13.73 -36.87 -9.48
N THR A 752 -12.75 -36.08 -9.91
CA THR A 752 -12.33 -35.99 -11.31
C THR A 752 -11.67 -37.30 -11.77
N GLN A 753 -10.77 -37.90 -11.00
CA GLN A 753 -10.11 -39.17 -11.30
C GLN A 753 -11.12 -40.35 -11.34
N GLN A 754 -12.07 -40.36 -10.41
CA GLN A 754 -13.17 -41.34 -10.38
C GLN A 754 -14.08 -41.21 -11.59
N THR A 755 -14.52 -39.99 -11.91
CA THR A 755 -15.49 -39.78 -12.99
C THR A 755 -14.87 -40.02 -14.37
N TYR A 756 -13.61 -39.62 -14.58
CA TYR A 756 -13.06 -39.45 -15.93
C TYR A 756 -11.82 -40.29 -16.24
N PHE A 757 -11.16 -40.87 -15.24
CA PHE A 757 -9.88 -41.58 -15.42
C PHE A 757 -9.94 -43.04 -14.95
N GLY A 758 -11.14 -43.61 -14.92
CA GLY A 758 -11.38 -45.01 -14.57
C GLY A 758 -11.12 -45.32 -13.10
N GLY A 759 -11.26 -44.35 -12.19
CA GLY A 759 -11.06 -44.58 -10.76
C GLY A 759 -9.60 -44.73 -10.32
N ARG A 760 -8.63 -44.40 -11.19
CA ARG A 760 -7.21 -44.42 -10.83
C ARG A 760 -6.86 -43.22 -9.95
N LEU A 761 -6.86 -43.44 -8.65
CA LEU A 761 -6.59 -42.42 -7.64
C LEU A 761 -5.07 -42.23 -7.49
N VAL A 762 -4.57 -41.04 -7.83
CA VAL A 762 -3.14 -40.70 -7.76
C VAL A 762 -3.00 -39.39 -7.00
N ALA A 763 -2.35 -39.44 -5.84
CA ALA A 763 -2.14 -38.30 -4.94
C ALA A 763 -3.42 -37.52 -4.58
N SER A 764 -4.56 -38.21 -4.58
CA SER A 764 -5.89 -37.64 -4.32
C SER A 764 -6.61 -38.27 -3.13
N GLU A 765 -6.06 -39.36 -2.59
CA GLU A 765 -6.59 -40.13 -1.48
C GLU A 765 -5.44 -40.52 -0.53
N MET A 766 -5.72 -40.53 0.77
CA MET A 766 -4.80 -40.97 1.80
C MET A 766 -4.77 -42.51 1.94
N ALA A 767 -3.62 -43.06 2.33
CA ALA A 767 -3.53 -44.48 2.69
C ALA A 767 -4.44 -44.79 3.90
N LEU A 768 -5.52 -45.54 3.70
CA LEU A 768 -6.32 -46.08 4.79
C LEU A 768 -5.51 -47.18 5.51
N ASN A 769 -5.24 -47.00 6.80
CA ASN A 769 -4.71 -48.06 7.64
C ASN A 769 -5.85 -49.04 7.95
N ASN A 770 -5.78 -50.29 7.48
CA ASN A 770 -6.52 -51.38 8.11
C ASN A 770 -5.88 -51.69 9.47
N SER A 771 -6.70 -51.88 10.50
CA SER A 771 -6.30 -52.17 11.89
C SER A 771 -5.50 -53.48 12.06
N ASP A 772 -5.40 -54.30 11.02
CA ASP A 772 -4.85 -55.66 11.10
C ASP A 772 -3.43 -55.78 10.54
N GLY A 773 -2.76 -54.66 10.20
CA GLY A 773 -1.39 -54.69 9.69
C GLY A 773 -1.21 -55.40 8.33
N ASN A 774 -2.30 -55.88 7.73
CA ASN A 774 -2.31 -56.50 6.40
C ASN A 774 -2.84 -55.53 5.36
N PHE A 775 -1.98 -55.22 4.38
CA PHE A 775 -2.34 -54.57 3.12
C PHE A 775 -3.18 -55.54 2.26
N ASN A 776 -4.45 -55.78 2.65
CA ASN A 776 -5.37 -56.51 1.79
C ASN A 776 -6.21 -55.54 0.96
N ASN A 777 -5.91 -55.61 -0.34
CA ASN A 777 -6.57 -55.04 -1.50
C ASN A 777 -8.10 -55.02 -1.40
N TYR A 778 -8.69 -53.82 -1.34
CA TYR A 778 -10.02 -53.63 -1.91
C TYR A 778 -9.89 -53.54 -3.43
N SER A 779 -9.98 -54.71 -4.07
CA SER A 779 -10.63 -54.96 -5.37
C SER A 779 -10.59 -53.82 -6.41
N SER A 780 -9.44 -53.66 -7.07
CA SER A 780 -9.44 -53.50 -8.53
C SER A 780 -8.62 -54.65 -9.12
N ASN A 781 -9.26 -55.47 -9.96
CA ASN A 781 -8.60 -56.58 -10.62
C ASN A 781 -7.44 -56.05 -11.46
N ASN A 782 -6.25 -56.58 -11.20
CA ASN A 782 -5.00 -56.38 -11.91
C ASN A 782 -4.38 -54.99 -11.79
N LEU A 783 -3.57 -54.77 -10.74
CA LEU A 783 -2.19 -54.28 -10.83
C LEU A 783 -1.52 -54.32 -9.45
N ASP A 784 -0.45 -55.11 -9.33
CA ASP A 784 0.50 -55.09 -8.23
C ASP A 784 1.17 -53.71 -8.13
N HIS A 785 0.62 -52.81 -7.34
CA HIS A 785 1.25 -51.53 -7.04
C HIS A 785 1.31 -51.29 -5.53
N ASN A 786 2.39 -51.81 -4.94
CA ASN A 786 3.03 -51.31 -3.71
C ASN A 786 3.57 -49.87 -3.91
N TYR A 787 2.76 -48.95 -4.42
CA TYR A 787 3.13 -47.55 -4.58
C TYR A 787 2.67 -46.75 -3.37
N PHE A 788 3.62 -46.06 -2.75
CA PHE A 788 3.49 -45.12 -1.64
C PHE A 788 2.19 -44.28 -1.68
N ASN A 789 1.12 -44.73 -1.03
CA ASN A 789 -0.04 -43.89 -0.79
C ASN A 789 0.32 -42.82 0.25
N LEU A 790 0.54 -41.61 -0.28
CA LEU A 790 1.01 -40.40 0.37
C LEU A 790 -0.13 -39.68 1.12
N HIS A 791 0.26 -38.97 2.17
CA HIS A 791 -0.53 -38.22 3.16
C HIS A 791 -1.33 -39.09 4.15
N LYS A 792 -0.96 -39.02 5.43
CA LYS A 792 -1.89 -39.23 6.55
C LYS A 792 -2.22 -37.84 7.07
N SER A 793 -3.51 -37.54 7.26
CA SER A 793 -3.90 -36.29 7.94
C SER A 793 -3.23 -36.30 9.30
N PRO A 794 -2.52 -35.22 9.66
CA PRO A 794 -1.95 -35.14 10.98
C PRO A 794 -3.08 -35.15 12.01
N LYS A 795 -2.76 -35.56 13.23
CA LYS A 795 -3.73 -35.50 14.31
C LYS A 795 -3.94 -34.04 14.69
N PHE A 796 -5.01 -33.43 14.18
CA PHE A 796 -5.32 -32.02 14.43
C PHE A 796 -5.46 -31.67 15.91
N GLU A 797 -5.84 -32.63 16.76
CA GLU A 797 -5.82 -32.46 18.21
C GLU A 797 -4.40 -32.19 18.77
N GLU A 798 -3.40 -32.96 18.32
CA GLU A 798 -2.01 -32.80 18.76
C GLU A 798 -1.44 -31.46 18.24
N ILE A 799 -1.83 -31.05 17.03
CA ILE A 799 -1.52 -29.72 16.47
C ILE A 799 -2.15 -28.62 17.31
N ALA A 800 -3.45 -28.69 17.61
CA ALA A 800 -4.14 -27.71 18.41
C ALA A 800 -3.47 -27.57 19.78
N ARG A 801 -3.12 -28.70 20.41
CA ARG A 801 -2.38 -28.74 21.67
C ARG A 801 -1.01 -28.07 21.56
N ALA A 802 -0.27 -28.28 20.47
CA ALA A 802 1.04 -27.69 20.26
C ALA A 802 1.01 -26.14 20.21
N TYR A 803 -0.06 -25.55 19.67
CA TYR A 803 -0.28 -24.10 19.65
C TYR A 803 -1.14 -23.57 20.82
N GLY A 804 -1.52 -24.44 21.76
CA GLY A 804 -2.34 -24.07 22.92
C GLY A 804 -3.75 -23.59 22.54
N LEU A 805 -4.38 -24.27 21.58
CA LEU A 805 -5.74 -24.02 21.09
C LEU A 805 -6.69 -25.15 21.50
N THR A 806 -7.95 -24.79 21.72
CA THR A 806 -9.03 -25.76 21.97
C THR A 806 -9.34 -26.55 20.70
N TYR A 807 -9.64 -27.83 20.87
CA TYR A 807 -9.96 -28.74 19.78
C TYR A 807 -11.33 -29.40 19.96
N TYR A 808 -12.10 -29.46 18.88
CA TYR A 808 -13.32 -30.24 18.75
C TYR A 808 -13.19 -31.22 17.59
N ASN A 809 -13.84 -32.37 17.73
CA ASN A 809 -14.00 -33.33 16.65
C ASN A 809 -15.49 -33.68 16.50
N ILE A 810 -16.00 -33.55 15.28
CA ILE A 810 -17.36 -33.91 14.90
C ILE A 810 -17.24 -34.97 13.82
N SER A 811 -17.57 -36.22 14.17
CA SER A 811 -17.41 -37.38 13.27
C SER A 811 -18.71 -38.15 13.03
N SER A 812 -19.83 -37.64 13.55
CA SER A 812 -21.15 -38.19 13.30
C SER A 812 -22.20 -37.09 13.18
N VAL A 813 -23.27 -37.34 12.43
CA VAL A 813 -24.41 -36.42 12.27
C VAL A 813 -24.98 -35.99 13.63
N ASN A 814 -25.04 -36.91 14.61
CA ASN A 814 -25.52 -36.60 15.96
C ASN A 814 -24.64 -35.58 16.71
N ASP A 815 -23.37 -35.47 16.34
CA ASP A 815 -22.43 -34.51 16.94
C ASP A 815 -22.53 -33.11 16.32
N LEU A 816 -23.27 -32.91 15.21
CA LEU A 816 -23.40 -31.61 14.56
C LEU A 816 -23.99 -30.54 15.48
N VAL A 817 -24.73 -30.93 16.52
CA VAL A 817 -25.22 -30.02 17.57
C VAL A 817 -24.08 -29.27 18.29
N LYS A 818 -22.86 -29.85 18.33
CA LYS A 818 -21.66 -29.24 18.92
C LYS A 818 -21.15 -28.04 18.12
N ILE A 819 -21.62 -27.81 16.89
CA ILE A 819 -21.29 -26.59 16.13
C ILE A 819 -21.65 -25.34 16.93
N LYS A 820 -22.78 -25.37 17.66
CA LYS A 820 -23.18 -24.27 18.53
C LYS A 820 -22.16 -24.02 19.63
N ASP A 821 -21.63 -25.08 20.23
CA ASP A 821 -20.59 -24.98 21.26
C ASP A 821 -19.32 -24.35 20.70
N VAL A 822 -18.87 -24.80 19.51
CA VAL A 822 -17.71 -24.25 18.80
C VAL A 822 -17.89 -22.75 18.50
N LEU A 823 -19.06 -22.36 17.98
CA LEU A 823 -19.37 -20.96 17.69
C LEU A 823 -19.54 -20.11 18.95
N SER A 824 -19.92 -20.71 20.08
CA SER A 824 -20.07 -20.00 21.36
C SER A 824 -18.81 -19.92 22.20
N PHE A 825 -17.77 -20.69 21.84
CA PHE A 825 -16.48 -20.70 22.54
C PHE A 825 -15.89 -19.28 22.58
N ASP A 826 -15.23 -18.89 23.66
CA ASP A 826 -14.55 -17.58 23.73
C ASP A 826 -13.08 -17.74 23.30
N GLY A 827 -12.67 -17.03 22.24
CA GLY A 827 -11.34 -17.15 21.63
C GLY A 827 -11.27 -18.08 20.42
N SER A 828 -10.07 -18.51 20.02
CA SER A 828 -9.85 -19.35 18.83
C SER A 828 -9.97 -20.84 19.12
N VAL A 829 -10.50 -21.59 18.14
CA VAL A 829 -10.79 -23.01 18.26
C VAL A 829 -10.60 -23.72 16.92
N ILE A 830 -10.10 -24.96 16.96
CA ILE A 830 -10.04 -25.85 15.80
C ILE A 830 -11.13 -26.91 15.94
N CYS A 831 -11.95 -27.06 14.92
CA CYS A 831 -13.02 -28.04 14.84
C CYS A 831 -12.82 -28.91 13.59
N ASN A 832 -12.46 -30.17 13.78
CA ASN A 832 -12.38 -31.14 12.70
C ASN A 832 -13.78 -31.71 12.40
N ILE A 833 -14.18 -31.67 11.14
CA ILE A 833 -15.41 -32.29 10.64
C ILE A 833 -15.02 -33.48 9.76
N ASP A 834 -15.18 -34.70 10.26
CA ASP A 834 -14.93 -35.93 9.47
C ASP A 834 -16.10 -36.14 8.51
N ILE A 835 -15.93 -35.69 7.27
CA ILE A 835 -16.95 -35.79 6.22
C ILE A 835 -16.76 -37.08 5.40
N ASN A 836 -17.83 -37.53 4.77
CA ASN A 836 -17.79 -38.71 3.90
C ASN A 836 -16.77 -38.51 2.76
N HIS A 837 -15.63 -39.19 2.87
CA HIS A 837 -14.52 -39.16 1.92
C HIS A 837 -14.85 -39.70 0.51
N SER A 838 -16.00 -40.36 0.33
CA SER A 838 -16.52 -40.83 -0.96
C SER A 838 -17.58 -39.89 -1.57
N GLN A 839 -17.90 -38.78 -0.91
CA GLN A 839 -18.94 -37.86 -1.35
C GLN A 839 -18.60 -37.20 -2.69
N GLN A 840 -19.51 -37.33 -3.64
CA GLN A 840 -19.46 -36.57 -4.89
C GLN A 840 -20.00 -35.15 -4.69
N ILE A 841 -19.41 -34.19 -5.40
CA ILE A 841 -19.90 -32.81 -5.44
C ILE A 841 -21.00 -32.72 -6.51
N THR A 842 -22.22 -32.38 -6.08
CA THR A 842 -23.43 -32.32 -6.91
C THR A 842 -24.39 -31.19 -6.48
N PRO A 843 -25.08 -30.51 -7.40
CA PRO A 843 -25.04 -30.71 -8.85
C PRO A 843 -23.78 -30.10 -9.49
N ARG A 844 -23.37 -30.63 -10.64
CA ARG A 844 -22.23 -30.10 -11.42
C ARG A 844 -22.40 -30.33 -12.92
N ILE A 845 -21.72 -29.53 -13.75
CA ILE A 845 -21.60 -29.83 -15.18
C ILE A 845 -20.90 -31.19 -15.35
N SER A 846 -21.43 -32.01 -16.25
CA SER A 846 -20.78 -33.21 -16.73
C SER A 846 -20.10 -32.99 -18.08
N PHE A 847 -19.20 -33.87 -18.45
CA PHE A 847 -18.62 -33.93 -19.79
C PHE A 847 -19.12 -35.16 -20.53
N CYS A 848 -19.19 -35.08 -21.85
CA CYS A 848 -19.21 -36.24 -22.73
C CYS A 848 -17.85 -36.37 -23.42
N VAL A 849 -17.47 -37.62 -23.73
CA VAL A 849 -16.33 -37.91 -24.60
C VAL A 849 -16.92 -38.18 -25.98
N THR A 850 -16.55 -37.35 -26.94
CA THR A 850 -16.96 -37.50 -28.34
C THR A 850 -16.29 -38.73 -28.96
N SER A 851 -16.78 -39.18 -30.12
CA SER A 851 -16.23 -40.35 -30.84
C SER A 851 -14.76 -40.20 -31.24
N ASP A 852 -14.24 -38.97 -31.36
CA ASP A 852 -12.82 -38.65 -31.60
C ASP A 852 -12.01 -38.47 -30.29
N GLY A 853 -12.59 -38.78 -29.13
CA GLY A 853 -11.92 -38.76 -27.83
C GLY A 853 -11.83 -37.37 -27.18
N LYS A 854 -12.48 -36.34 -27.73
CA LYS A 854 -12.48 -35.00 -27.14
C LYS A 854 -13.50 -34.89 -26.01
N TRP A 855 -13.14 -34.11 -25.01
CA TRP A 855 -14.00 -33.82 -23.86
C TRP A 855 -14.86 -32.59 -24.18
N LEU A 856 -16.17 -32.78 -24.33
CA LEU A 856 -17.12 -31.69 -24.51
C LEU A 856 -17.91 -31.47 -23.22
N ALA A 857 -17.90 -30.24 -22.71
CA ALA A 857 -18.73 -29.91 -21.55
C ALA A 857 -20.21 -29.82 -21.96
N LYS A 858 -21.09 -30.44 -21.18
CA LYS A 858 -22.53 -30.25 -21.33
C LYS A 858 -22.93 -28.81 -20.99
N PRO A 859 -24.05 -28.32 -21.55
CA PRO A 859 -24.55 -26.98 -21.24
C PRO A 859 -25.03 -26.89 -19.78
N LEU A 860 -25.13 -25.68 -19.22
CA LEU A 860 -25.37 -25.46 -17.78
C LEU A 860 -26.68 -26.07 -17.25
N GLU A 861 -27.69 -26.24 -18.11
CA GLU A 861 -28.97 -26.84 -17.75
C GLU A 861 -28.92 -28.38 -17.58
N ASP A 862 -27.92 -29.06 -18.16
CA ASP A 862 -27.80 -30.53 -18.15
C ASP A 862 -26.73 -30.98 -17.13
N MET A 863 -26.99 -30.68 -15.86
CA MET A 863 -26.10 -31.00 -14.73
C MET A 863 -26.30 -32.43 -14.23
N TYR A 864 -25.22 -33.06 -13.76
CA TYR A 864 -25.27 -34.29 -12.98
C TYR A 864 -25.63 -33.96 -11.50
N PRO A 865 -26.48 -34.76 -10.82
CA PRO A 865 -27.20 -35.94 -11.29
C PRO A 865 -28.18 -35.59 -12.41
N PHE A 866 -28.19 -36.35 -13.50
CA PHE A 866 -29.01 -35.99 -14.65
C PHE A 866 -30.49 -36.15 -14.32
N LEU A 867 -31.29 -35.17 -14.76
CA LEU A 867 -32.74 -35.28 -14.72
C LEU A 867 -33.22 -36.25 -15.80
N ASP A 868 -34.42 -36.80 -15.62
CA ASP A 868 -35.10 -37.49 -16.71
C ASP A 868 -35.23 -36.56 -17.92
N ARG A 869 -35.07 -37.10 -19.14
CA ARG A 869 -35.08 -36.28 -20.35
C ARG A 869 -36.41 -35.56 -20.58
N LYS A 870 -37.53 -36.13 -20.14
CA LYS A 870 -38.84 -35.47 -20.21
C LYS A 870 -38.89 -34.31 -19.22
N GLU A 871 -38.44 -34.51 -17.99
CA GLU A 871 -38.35 -33.46 -16.97
C GLU A 871 -37.44 -32.32 -17.43
N LEU A 872 -36.25 -32.62 -17.99
CA LEU A 872 -35.36 -31.59 -18.52
C LEU A 872 -36.05 -30.78 -19.62
N LYS A 873 -36.72 -31.44 -20.58
CA LYS A 873 -37.47 -30.76 -21.65
C LYS A 873 -38.59 -29.87 -21.11
N GLU A 874 -39.33 -30.33 -20.10
CA GLU A 874 -40.39 -29.54 -19.46
C GLU A 874 -39.87 -28.28 -18.75
N ASN A 875 -38.61 -28.28 -18.31
CA ASN A 875 -37.97 -27.12 -17.67
C ASN A 875 -37.31 -26.16 -18.66
N MET A 876 -37.39 -26.41 -19.98
CA MET A 876 -36.72 -25.57 -20.98
C MET A 876 -37.73 -24.83 -21.86
N PHE A 877 -37.66 -23.50 -21.83
CA PHE A 877 -38.38 -22.59 -22.73
C PHE A 877 -37.71 -22.45 -24.10
N ILE A 878 -36.52 -23.05 -24.25
CA ILE A 878 -35.69 -22.98 -25.45
C ILE A 878 -35.30 -24.40 -25.88
N PRO A 879 -35.03 -24.62 -27.18
CA PRO A 879 -34.62 -25.94 -27.64
C PRO A 879 -33.38 -26.44 -26.90
N LEU A 880 -33.38 -27.71 -26.51
CA LEU A 880 -32.18 -28.39 -26.04
C LEU A 880 -31.13 -28.43 -27.16
N LEU A 881 -29.85 -28.40 -26.78
CA LEU A 881 -28.77 -28.65 -27.73
C LEU A 881 -28.77 -30.14 -28.10
N ASP A 882 -28.47 -30.44 -29.37
CA ASP A 882 -28.33 -31.81 -29.85
C ASP A 882 -27.25 -32.55 -29.02
N GLU A 883 -27.50 -33.82 -28.71
CA GLU A 883 -26.65 -34.64 -27.85
C GLU A 883 -25.45 -35.26 -28.59
N ASP A 884 -25.36 -35.06 -29.92
CA ASP A 884 -24.38 -35.66 -30.84
C ASP A 884 -23.08 -34.86 -30.99
#